data_AF-A0A7C3D7D6-F1
#
_entry.id   AF-A0A7C3D7D6-F1
#
_cell.length_a   1.000
_cell.length_b   1.000
_cell.length_c   1.000
_cell.angle_alpha   90.00
_cell.angle_beta   90.00
_cell.angle_gamma   90.00
#
_symmetry.space_group_name_H-M   'P 1'
#
loop_
_entity.id
_entity.type
_entity.pdbx_description
1 polymer ?
#
loop_
_entity_poly.entity_id
_entity_poly.type
_entity_poly.pdbx_seq_one_letter_code
_entity_poly.pdbx_strand_id
1 'polypeptide(L)'
;MQKYSAKQAILRTSLGYGLGLSLGLLLAVVLLKSGAIDFLLFNLGKLQIFLRLFFSLGLIVLIIGLGGAVGGGIGGYVLAGVRGMEWRRGFILRSAASFFLTSVIMLIPVVLLTAVFGFLNPDIDVRFSKLPYLFLLFGLIYGAIVGFLLGALTVGLRRMWRILLASVAGFGAGGWLTGAGLFLLFQFDNPGRLITLLLTTAALFLFGATGGAAIGFAYQRVQDTHPLLPQTRNWRIVRSVVVIIIILVLGARAGKFIDTFTIRPASLASTMPLPTQGTHWFIETTPPELTAVPDPTPSITDSNGRTLTAACSPEGQPTVAFPDGRIEQIPFPPCQNQPVLAEDAAGELHLVWYSNQIVKVTDALASGSFLYESIRKDDGWTEPAIIARPTGVVQPALITDGDNTLHLTWEDGDSVQYATQTLYQCNPSDLNNIGQAVYNVVRQEKFRPATDPIPFCQNRFEQLVITPNPTNPRSDLPSSPNGAFDRVSEMVVTAQYEVLFTTMQWDKPSPEGSPGSVMAQAVAQLYKNVKANPDAYPRGMTVRILLGNLPEMDFSTPVSQIDYVLRDLHDAGVTEMVNEEIGWKLELANFDGAWPHAHSKFVVVDGKEGIAAGFNYSYLHLPKDHPSGLGLGMTDKGVEVTGPIAQSMMATYDDLWSGSDLISCSIFPPPLSVLDFIWCSKSTAVATHPPEVLRFYPVEGADTHAFTLTHTSAFLESDEAILAALTSAEETIDLYEVNFSLDTVCLGALLLTDFCSTEELAPPYMHALVEAMVENDVKVRALVEKTAMNGFENRTGIRWMQKELAKYGKEDNFEIKFSEGKMHDKSVLIDNELLIVGSQNFHWSAWGSPSLTEFNIATDDPLAIAEFRQEYEFQWQKGIPAQELMLEK
;
A
#
# COMPACT_ATOMS: atom_id res chain seq x y z
N MET A 1 -13.15 68.22 -0.83
CA MET A 1 -14.04 67.07 -0.53
C MET A 1 -14.52 67.17 0.92
N GLN A 2 -15.83 67.07 1.15
CA GLN A 2 -16.43 67.15 2.49
C GLN A 2 -16.02 65.91 3.30
N LYS A 3 -15.39 66.09 4.47
CA LYS A 3 -15.00 64.97 5.34
C LYS A 3 -16.27 64.34 5.92
N TYR A 4 -16.42 63.02 5.75
CA TYR A 4 -17.50 62.28 6.37
C TYR A 4 -17.37 62.29 7.89
N SER A 5 -18.50 62.34 8.60
CA SER A 5 -18.51 62.19 10.06
C SER A 5 -18.09 60.76 10.46
N ALA A 6 -17.66 60.56 11.71
CA ALA A 6 -17.31 59.24 12.24
C ALA A 6 -18.43 58.20 12.01
N LYS A 7 -19.68 58.63 12.26
CA LYS A 7 -20.87 57.79 12.07
C LYS A 7 -21.06 57.39 10.60
N GLN A 8 -20.85 58.33 9.66
CA GLN A 8 -20.94 58.05 8.23
C GLN A 8 -19.80 57.15 7.75
N ALA A 9 -18.59 57.32 8.28
CA ALA A 9 -17.45 56.46 7.98
C ALA A 9 -17.70 55.01 8.42
N ILE A 10 -18.14 54.82 9.66
CA ILE A 10 -18.48 53.51 10.24
C ILE A 10 -19.60 52.84 9.42
N LEU A 11 -20.73 53.53 9.21
CA LEU A 11 -21.88 52.96 8.52
C LEU A 11 -21.53 52.55 7.09
N ARG A 12 -20.85 53.41 6.34
CA ARG A 12 -20.51 53.12 4.94
C ARG A 12 -19.52 51.98 4.83
N THR A 13 -18.47 51.95 5.66
CA THR A 13 -17.48 50.87 5.65
C THR A 13 -18.08 49.55 6.11
N SER A 14 -18.97 49.57 7.11
CA SER A 14 -19.76 48.41 7.52
C SER A 14 -20.56 47.83 6.36
N LEU A 15 -21.38 48.64 5.68
CA LEU A 15 -22.13 48.20 4.50
C LEU A 15 -21.22 47.75 3.35
N GLY A 16 -20.12 48.45 3.11
CA GLY A 16 -19.18 48.16 2.02
C GLY A 16 -18.49 46.79 2.17
N TYR A 17 -17.94 46.49 3.35
CA TYR A 17 -17.31 45.20 3.61
C TYR A 17 -18.35 44.08 3.80
N GLY A 18 -19.50 44.36 4.42
CA GLY A 18 -20.59 43.40 4.56
C GLY A 18 -21.12 42.94 3.20
N LEU A 19 -21.59 43.87 2.36
CA LEU A 19 -22.05 43.56 0.99
C LEU A 19 -20.93 42.96 0.13
N GLY A 20 -19.71 43.46 0.31
CA GLY A 20 -18.56 42.96 -0.43
C GLY A 20 -18.27 41.48 -0.18
N LEU A 21 -18.28 41.03 1.08
CA LEU A 21 -18.08 39.62 1.41
C LEU A 21 -19.28 38.76 0.99
N SER A 22 -20.51 39.26 1.11
CA SER A 22 -21.71 38.55 0.60
C SER A 22 -21.66 38.34 -0.92
N LEU A 23 -21.29 39.38 -1.68
CA LEU A 23 -21.09 39.27 -3.13
C LEU A 23 -19.92 38.34 -3.48
N GLY A 24 -18.85 38.39 -2.70
CA GLY A 24 -17.72 37.46 -2.82
C GLY A 24 -18.13 36.00 -2.63
N LEU A 25 -18.97 35.70 -1.63
CA LEU A 25 -19.54 34.37 -1.42
C LEU A 25 -20.42 33.95 -2.60
N LEU A 26 -21.34 34.81 -3.05
CA LEU A 26 -22.24 34.49 -4.16
C LEU A 26 -21.45 34.22 -5.44
N LEU A 27 -20.41 35.01 -5.72
CA LEU A 27 -19.50 34.76 -6.84
C LEU A 27 -18.80 33.41 -6.69
N ALA A 28 -18.29 33.09 -5.49
CA ALA A 28 -17.67 31.80 -5.23
C ALA A 28 -18.65 30.65 -5.48
N VAL A 29 -19.88 30.74 -4.95
CA VAL A 29 -20.95 29.75 -5.17
C VAL A 29 -21.28 29.60 -6.65
N VAL A 30 -21.38 30.69 -7.40
CA VAL A 30 -21.64 30.66 -8.85
C VAL A 30 -20.50 29.97 -9.60
N LEU A 31 -19.24 30.30 -9.28
CA LEU A 31 -18.06 29.69 -9.92
C LEU A 31 -17.91 28.20 -9.58
N LEU A 32 -18.21 27.81 -8.34
CA LEU A 32 -18.22 26.40 -7.93
C LEU A 32 -19.34 25.61 -8.62
N LYS A 33 -20.49 26.24 -8.88
CA LYS A 33 -21.63 25.59 -9.54
C LYS A 33 -21.62 25.66 -11.06
N SER A 34 -20.80 26.51 -11.67
CA SER A 34 -20.80 26.69 -13.13
C SER A 34 -20.08 25.57 -13.90
N GLY A 35 -19.60 24.52 -13.22
CA GLY A 35 -18.74 23.48 -13.81
C GLY A 35 -17.36 23.99 -14.22
N ALA A 36 -16.94 25.18 -13.75
CA ALA A 36 -15.63 25.75 -14.10
C ALA A 36 -14.47 24.91 -13.54
N ILE A 37 -14.68 24.30 -12.38
CA ILE A 37 -13.74 23.32 -11.80
C ILE A 37 -13.61 22.12 -12.74
N ASP A 38 -14.73 21.48 -13.08
CA ASP A 38 -14.73 20.31 -13.95
C ASP A 38 -14.11 20.61 -15.32
N PHE A 39 -14.39 21.79 -15.89
CA PHE A 39 -13.79 22.25 -17.14
C PHE A 39 -12.26 22.42 -17.03
N LEU A 40 -11.76 23.01 -15.94
CA LEU A 40 -10.32 23.21 -15.73
C LEU A 40 -9.59 21.89 -15.42
N LEU A 41 -10.28 20.95 -14.79
CA LEU A 41 -9.74 19.63 -14.46
C LEU A 41 -9.91 18.61 -15.60
N PHE A 42 -10.68 18.93 -16.65
CA PHE A 42 -10.96 18.02 -17.76
C PHE A 42 -9.67 17.47 -18.40
N ASN A 43 -8.62 18.30 -18.46
CA ASN A 43 -7.31 17.92 -19.02
C ASN A 43 -6.44 17.07 -18.07
N LEU A 44 -6.74 17.04 -16.76
CA LEU A 44 -6.11 16.09 -15.85
C LEU A 44 -6.82 14.76 -16.08
N GLY A 45 -6.12 13.72 -16.53
CA GLY A 45 -6.72 12.42 -16.83
C GLY A 45 -7.63 11.92 -15.69
N LYS A 46 -8.70 11.18 -16.01
CA LYS A 46 -9.67 10.69 -15.02
C LYS A 46 -9.05 9.92 -13.87
N LEU A 47 -7.95 9.21 -14.15
CA LEU A 47 -7.20 8.43 -13.18
C LEU A 47 -6.51 9.30 -12.12
N GLN A 48 -6.19 10.57 -12.38
CA GLN A 48 -5.42 11.45 -11.50
C GLN A 48 -6.27 12.03 -10.34
N ILE A 49 -6.92 11.17 -9.54
CA ILE A 49 -7.91 11.56 -8.51
C ILE A 49 -7.30 12.52 -7.46
N PHE A 50 -6.13 12.21 -6.91
CA PHE A 50 -5.51 13.09 -5.90
C PHE A 50 -5.08 14.43 -6.49
N LEU A 51 -4.50 14.43 -7.69
CA LEU A 51 -4.15 15.65 -8.39
C LEU A 51 -5.39 16.49 -8.68
N ARG A 52 -6.48 15.86 -9.14
CA ARG A 52 -7.78 16.51 -9.33
C ARG A 52 -8.34 17.06 -8.03
N LEU A 53 -8.28 16.31 -6.93
CA LEU A 53 -8.72 16.77 -5.60
C LEU A 53 -7.88 17.96 -5.12
N PHE A 54 -6.56 17.89 -5.28
CA PHE A 54 -5.66 18.97 -4.89
C PHE A 54 -5.84 20.21 -5.75
N PHE A 55 -5.91 20.08 -7.08
CA PHE A 55 -6.21 21.20 -7.97
C PHE A 55 -7.63 21.73 -7.73
N SER A 56 -8.61 20.87 -7.41
CA SER A 56 -9.94 21.30 -6.98
C SER A 56 -9.85 22.15 -5.73
N LEU A 57 -9.13 21.68 -4.70
CA LEU A 57 -8.93 22.41 -3.45
C LEU A 57 -8.18 23.72 -3.70
N GLY A 58 -7.11 23.70 -4.50
CA GLY A 58 -6.36 24.88 -4.90
C GLY A 58 -7.22 25.90 -5.67
N LEU A 59 -8.10 25.42 -6.55
CA LEU A 59 -9.04 26.24 -7.29
C LEU A 59 -10.16 26.78 -6.38
N ILE A 60 -10.66 25.99 -5.43
CA ILE A 60 -11.58 26.42 -4.38
C ILE A 60 -10.92 27.53 -3.54
N VAL A 61 -9.66 27.33 -3.14
CA VAL A 61 -8.85 28.32 -2.41
C VAL A 61 -8.69 29.59 -3.23
N LEU A 62 -8.42 29.47 -4.54
CA LEU A 62 -8.32 30.61 -5.45
C LEU A 62 -9.67 31.33 -5.57
N ILE A 63 -10.77 30.61 -5.74
CA ILE A 63 -12.13 31.15 -5.87
C ILE A 63 -12.52 31.89 -4.58
N ILE A 64 -12.26 31.31 -3.41
CA ILE A 64 -12.51 31.93 -2.11
C ILE A 64 -11.61 33.16 -1.93
N GLY A 65 -10.34 33.06 -2.34
CA GLY A 65 -9.41 34.19 -2.39
C GLY A 65 -9.96 35.33 -3.25
N LEU A 66 -10.45 35.04 -4.46
CA LEU A 66 -11.07 36.01 -5.36
C LEU A 66 -12.34 36.62 -4.75
N GLY A 67 -13.17 35.82 -4.08
CA GLY A 67 -14.31 36.32 -3.29
C GLY A 67 -13.88 37.31 -2.21
N GLY A 68 -12.81 36.99 -1.48
CA GLY A 68 -12.15 37.89 -0.54
C GLY A 68 -11.62 39.16 -1.22
N ALA A 69 -11.01 39.04 -2.40
CA ALA A 69 -10.51 40.18 -3.17
C ALA A 69 -11.63 41.15 -3.60
N VAL A 70 -12.77 40.61 -4.04
CA VAL A 70 -13.96 41.40 -4.37
C VAL A 70 -14.48 42.12 -3.13
N GLY A 71 -14.60 41.41 -2.00
CA GLY A 71 -15.05 42.01 -0.74
C GLY A 71 -14.11 43.10 -0.23
N GLY A 72 -12.80 42.83 -0.24
CA GLY A 72 -11.76 43.79 0.10
C GLY A 72 -11.70 44.97 -0.87
N GLY A 73 -11.96 44.75 -2.15
CA GLY A 73 -11.99 45.79 -3.19
C GLY A 73 -13.16 46.75 -3.02
N ILE A 74 -14.36 46.24 -2.79
CA ILE A 74 -15.58 47.04 -2.52
C ILE A 74 -15.39 47.81 -1.20
N GLY A 75 -14.96 47.14 -0.14
CA GLY A 75 -14.67 47.78 1.15
C GLY A 75 -13.57 48.84 1.04
N GLY A 76 -12.52 48.56 0.26
CA GLY A 76 -11.42 49.48 -0.03
C GLY A 76 -11.87 50.70 -0.83
N TYR A 77 -12.79 50.53 -1.80
CA TYR A 77 -13.39 51.63 -2.55
C TYR A 77 -14.16 52.58 -1.63
N VAL A 78 -15.00 52.01 -0.75
CA VAL A 78 -15.76 52.79 0.22
C VAL A 78 -14.84 53.49 1.21
N LEU A 79 -13.84 52.77 1.74
CA LEU A 79 -12.86 53.30 2.69
C LEU A 79 -12.00 54.42 2.08
N ALA A 80 -11.63 54.32 0.79
CA ALA A 80 -10.95 55.38 0.06
C ALA A 80 -11.83 56.64 -0.11
N GLY A 81 -13.13 56.43 -0.35
CA GLY A 81 -14.13 57.51 -0.39
C GLY A 81 -14.28 58.21 0.96
N VAL A 82 -14.29 57.45 2.06
CA VAL A 82 -14.34 58.00 3.43
C VAL A 82 -13.12 58.89 3.73
N ARG A 83 -11.93 58.51 3.24
CA ARG A 83 -10.69 59.27 3.45
C ARG A 83 -10.54 60.47 2.50
N GLY A 84 -11.39 60.60 1.48
CA GLY A 84 -11.29 61.68 0.48
C GLY A 84 -10.00 61.62 -0.34
N MET A 85 -9.42 60.42 -0.54
CA MET A 85 -8.18 60.26 -1.30
C MET A 85 -8.43 60.40 -2.81
N GLU A 86 -7.59 61.16 -3.50
CA GLU A 86 -7.60 61.27 -4.96
C GLU A 86 -7.14 59.96 -5.63
N TRP A 87 -6.21 59.23 -5.00
CA TRP A 87 -5.62 58.01 -5.56
C TRP A 87 -6.35 56.73 -5.14
N ARG A 88 -7.60 56.58 -5.58
CA ARG A 88 -8.50 55.47 -5.18
C ARG A 88 -7.99 54.09 -5.61
N ARG A 89 -7.38 53.97 -6.79
CA ARG A 89 -6.95 52.67 -7.37
C ARG A 89 -5.94 51.93 -6.51
N GLY A 90 -4.92 52.63 -5.99
CA GLY A 90 -3.88 52.00 -5.17
C GLY A 90 -4.40 51.45 -3.85
N PHE A 91 -5.40 52.11 -3.26
CA PHE A 91 -5.99 51.67 -1.99
C PHE A 91 -6.96 50.49 -2.19
N ILE A 92 -7.77 50.52 -3.24
CA ILE A 92 -8.65 49.41 -3.64
C ILE A 92 -7.82 48.15 -3.86
N LEU A 93 -6.72 48.24 -4.61
CA LEU A 93 -5.87 47.09 -4.94
C LEU A 93 -5.21 46.50 -3.68
N ARG A 94 -4.73 47.34 -2.76
CA ARG A 94 -4.11 46.89 -1.50
C ARG A 94 -5.13 46.23 -0.57
N SER A 95 -6.34 46.76 -0.53
CA SER A 95 -7.44 46.18 0.25
C SER A 95 -7.88 44.85 -0.32
N ALA A 96 -8.10 44.77 -1.64
CA ALA A 96 -8.37 43.52 -2.34
C ALA A 96 -7.28 42.48 -2.09
N ALA A 97 -6.00 42.85 -2.22
CA ALA A 97 -4.87 41.95 -1.96
C ALA A 97 -4.81 41.46 -0.50
N SER A 98 -5.11 42.34 0.47
CA SER A 98 -5.09 41.98 1.89
C SER A 98 -6.15 40.93 2.21
N PHE A 99 -7.37 41.10 1.69
CA PHE A 99 -8.46 40.15 1.90
C PHE A 99 -8.30 38.87 1.07
N PHE A 100 -7.78 38.95 -0.16
CA PHE A 100 -7.39 37.78 -0.95
C PHE A 100 -6.43 36.90 -0.15
N LEU A 101 -5.30 37.50 0.26
CA LEU A 101 -4.23 36.76 0.92
C LEU A 101 -4.69 36.22 2.29
N THR A 102 -5.47 37.01 3.05
CA THR A 102 -6.01 36.51 4.32
C THR A 102 -6.99 35.35 4.11
N SER A 103 -7.86 35.43 3.11
CA SER A 103 -8.84 34.36 2.84
C SER A 103 -8.12 33.07 2.40
N VAL A 104 -7.08 33.17 1.58
CA VAL A 104 -6.23 32.03 1.19
C VAL A 104 -5.49 31.45 2.40
N ILE A 105 -4.82 32.30 3.18
CA ILE A 105 -4.05 31.87 4.36
C ILE A 105 -4.94 31.23 5.41
N MET A 106 -6.16 31.73 5.61
CA MET A 106 -7.07 31.23 6.65
C MET A 106 -7.88 30.02 6.22
N LEU A 107 -8.12 29.83 4.92
CA LEU A 107 -8.86 28.70 4.42
C LEU A 107 -8.11 27.38 4.65
N ILE A 108 -6.79 27.35 4.42
CA ILE A 108 -5.99 26.14 4.61
C ILE A 108 -6.06 25.66 6.07
N PRO A 109 -5.75 26.47 7.10
CA PRO A 109 -5.92 26.10 8.50
C PRO A 109 -7.36 25.78 8.86
N VAL A 110 -8.38 26.43 8.31
CA VAL A 110 -9.78 26.08 8.64
C VAL A 110 -10.16 24.74 8.04
N VAL A 111 -9.82 24.48 6.79
CA VAL A 111 -10.04 23.18 6.15
C VAL A 111 -9.26 22.12 6.91
N LEU A 112 -7.98 22.36 7.24
CA LEU A 112 -7.16 21.45 8.03
C LEU A 112 -7.67 21.28 9.46
N LEU A 113 -8.18 22.31 10.12
CA LEU A 113 -8.68 22.23 11.49
C LEU A 113 -10.04 21.55 11.52
N THR A 114 -10.89 21.79 10.52
CA THR A 114 -12.18 21.10 10.34
C THR A 114 -11.94 19.63 9.98
N ALA A 115 -10.96 19.37 9.10
CA ALA A 115 -10.45 18.06 8.80
C ALA A 115 -9.92 17.40 10.09
N VAL A 116 -8.97 18.00 10.80
CA VAL A 116 -8.39 17.46 12.05
C VAL A 116 -9.46 17.24 13.13
N PHE A 117 -10.39 18.17 13.33
CA PHE A 117 -11.48 17.96 14.31
C PHE A 117 -12.47 16.89 13.85
N GLY A 118 -12.72 16.75 12.55
CA GLY A 118 -13.56 15.68 12.00
C GLY A 118 -12.85 14.33 11.92
N PHE A 119 -11.52 14.30 11.76
CA PHE A 119 -10.73 13.12 11.41
C PHE A 119 -9.89 12.56 12.56
N LEU A 120 -9.35 13.40 13.46
CA LEU A 120 -8.40 12.96 14.49
C LEU A 120 -9.02 12.80 15.89
N ASN A 121 -10.30 13.14 16.08
CA ASN A 121 -10.96 13.02 17.38
C ASN A 121 -12.48 12.80 17.23
N PRO A 122 -12.90 11.62 16.71
CA PRO A 122 -14.33 11.29 16.62
C PRO A 122 -15.03 11.30 17.99
N ASP A 123 -14.28 11.10 19.08
CA ASP A 123 -14.81 11.05 20.45
C ASP A 123 -14.92 12.43 21.14
N ILE A 124 -14.46 13.51 20.50
CA ILE A 124 -14.78 14.85 20.99
C ILE A 124 -16.20 15.13 20.54
N ASP A 125 -17.15 14.95 21.46
CA ASP A 125 -18.46 15.59 21.44
C ASP A 125 -18.24 17.09 21.19
N VAL A 126 -18.24 17.49 19.90
CA VAL A 126 -18.12 18.87 19.47
C VAL A 126 -19.44 19.51 19.83
N ARG A 127 -19.59 19.85 21.11
CA ARG A 127 -20.75 20.57 21.60
C ARG A 127 -20.90 21.80 20.73
N PHE A 128 -21.90 21.81 19.85
CA PHE A 128 -22.12 22.87 18.85
C PHE A 128 -22.23 24.25 19.50
N SER A 129 -22.54 24.32 20.79
CA SER A 129 -22.43 25.52 21.62
C SER A 129 -21.04 26.16 21.65
N LYS A 130 -19.98 25.45 21.22
CA LYS A 130 -18.60 25.94 21.11
C LYS A 130 -18.30 26.63 19.78
N LEU A 131 -19.17 26.51 18.77
CA LEU A 131 -19.01 27.17 17.46
C LEU A 131 -18.77 28.69 17.55
N PRO A 132 -19.50 29.47 18.39
CA PRO A 132 -19.23 30.90 18.55
C PRO A 132 -17.80 31.21 19.03
N TYR A 133 -17.21 30.36 19.88
CA TYR A 133 -15.85 30.55 20.37
C TYR A 133 -14.80 30.17 19.32
N LEU A 134 -15.04 29.11 18.56
CA LEU A 134 -14.20 28.73 17.43
C LEU A 134 -14.16 29.84 16.38
N PHE A 135 -15.32 30.37 16.01
CA PHE A 135 -15.41 31.46 15.03
C PHE A 135 -14.94 32.81 15.61
N LEU A 136 -15.03 33.05 16.91
CA LEU A 136 -14.36 34.17 17.58
C LEU A 136 -12.83 34.08 17.38
N LEU A 137 -12.23 32.92 17.67
CA LEU A 137 -10.79 32.71 17.48
C LEU A 137 -10.40 32.90 16.01
N PHE A 138 -11.17 32.31 15.09
CA PHE A 138 -11.00 32.51 13.66
C PHE A 138 -11.05 34.01 13.29
N GLY A 139 -12.05 34.73 13.78
CA GLY A 139 -12.23 36.16 13.55
C GLY A 139 -11.07 37.01 14.11
N LEU A 140 -10.54 36.66 15.27
CA LEU A 140 -9.37 37.32 15.85
C LEU A 140 -8.13 37.14 14.98
N ILE A 141 -7.84 35.91 14.52
CA ILE A 141 -6.69 35.61 13.65
C ILE A 141 -6.87 36.28 12.28
N TYR A 142 -8.06 36.15 11.67
CA TYR A 142 -8.40 36.80 10.40
C TYR A 142 -8.22 38.32 10.49
N GLY A 143 -8.74 38.93 11.56
CA GLY A 143 -8.59 40.35 11.84
C GLY A 143 -7.13 40.77 12.05
N ALA A 144 -6.30 39.92 12.67
CA ALA A 144 -4.88 40.17 12.84
C ALA A 144 -4.15 40.24 11.49
N ILE A 145 -4.37 39.25 10.62
CA ILE A 145 -3.72 39.18 9.30
C ILE A 145 -4.21 40.33 8.41
N VAL A 146 -5.52 40.56 8.28
CA VAL A 146 -6.07 41.68 7.50
C VAL A 146 -5.56 43.01 8.04
N GLY A 147 -5.61 43.22 9.35
CA GLY A 147 -5.19 44.46 9.98
C GLY A 147 -3.70 44.76 9.80
N PHE A 148 -2.86 43.73 9.88
CA PHE A 148 -1.43 43.81 9.58
C PHE A 148 -1.19 44.14 8.10
N LEU A 149 -1.70 43.34 7.17
CA LEU A 149 -1.50 43.53 5.73
C LEU A 149 -2.03 44.89 5.27
N LEU A 150 -3.29 45.20 5.60
CA LEU A 150 -3.93 46.44 5.21
C LEU A 150 -3.23 47.64 5.84
N GLY A 151 -2.88 47.57 7.12
CA GLY A 151 -2.18 48.64 7.83
C GLY A 151 -0.77 48.89 7.29
N ALA A 152 0.01 47.83 7.06
CA ALA A 152 1.35 47.90 6.47
C ALA A 152 1.31 48.49 5.05
N LEU A 153 0.37 48.04 4.23
CA LEU A 153 0.25 48.47 2.84
C LEU A 153 -0.28 49.90 2.71
N THR A 154 -1.03 50.44 3.68
CA THR A 154 -1.75 51.71 3.49
C THR A 154 -1.37 52.86 4.43
N VAL A 155 -1.02 52.60 5.70
CA VAL A 155 -0.76 53.65 6.72
C VAL A 155 0.63 53.56 7.36
N GLY A 156 1.33 52.44 7.16
CA GLY A 156 2.70 52.20 7.62
C GLY A 156 2.83 51.68 9.06
N LEU A 157 3.89 50.92 9.32
CA LEU A 157 4.28 50.24 10.58
C LEU A 157 4.00 51.06 11.85
N ARG A 158 4.40 52.33 11.93
CA ARG A 158 4.22 53.15 13.16
C ARG A 158 2.75 53.30 13.59
N ARG A 159 1.80 53.28 12.63
CA ARG A 159 0.36 53.47 12.90
C ARG A 159 -0.47 52.23 12.56
N MET A 160 0.14 51.20 11.98
CA MET A 160 -0.49 49.92 11.63
C MET A 160 -1.16 49.27 12.83
N TRP A 161 -0.57 49.37 14.03
CA TRP A 161 -1.14 48.76 15.24
C TRP A 161 -2.58 49.20 15.53
N ARG A 162 -2.97 50.44 15.16
CA ARG A 162 -4.36 50.92 15.34
C ARG A 162 -5.34 50.22 14.39
N ILE A 163 -4.90 49.98 13.16
CA ILE A 163 -5.68 49.23 12.17
C ILE A 163 -5.74 47.76 12.59
N LEU A 164 -4.61 47.20 13.04
CA LEU A 164 -4.51 45.85 13.55
C LEU A 164 -5.50 45.59 14.70
N LEU A 165 -5.42 46.37 15.79
CA LEU A 165 -6.29 46.18 16.95
C LEU A 165 -7.77 46.35 16.59
N ALA A 166 -8.10 47.32 15.73
CA ALA A 166 -9.47 47.52 15.30
C ALA A 166 -9.98 46.35 14.44
N SER A 167 -9.17 45.85 13.51
CA SER A 167 -9.51 44.67 12.71
C SER A 167 -9.68 43.43 13.58
N VAL A 168 -8.77 43.18 14.53
CA VAL A 168 -8.87 42.05 15.48
C VAL A 168 -10.19 42.13 16.27
N ALA A 169 -10.50 43.28 16.86
CA ALA A 169 -11.73 43.45 17.63
C ALA A 169 -12.99 43.32 16.76
N GLY A 170 -12.99 43.96 15.58
CA GLY A 170 -14.13 43.96 14.66
C GLY A 170 -14.42 42.57 14.08
N PHE A 171 -13.41 41.90 13.54
CA PHE A 171 -13.57 40.55 12.98
C PHE A 171 -13.73 39.49 14.07
N GLY A 172 -13.17 39.66 15.27
CA GLY A 172 -13.45 38.79 16.40
C GLY A 172 -14.93 38.82 16.80
N ALA A 173 -15.51 40.02 16.96
CA ALA A 173 -16.94 40.17 17.22
C ALA A 173 -17.81 39.62 16.07
N GLY A 174 -17.42 39.90 14.82
CA GLY A 174 -18.06 39.35 13.65
C GLY A 174 -18.03 37.83 13.61
N GLY A 175 -16.88 37.23 13.94
CA GLY A 175 -16.68 35.79 14.00
C GLY A 175 -17.61 35.15 15.02
N TRP A 176 -17.67 35.70 16.23
CA TRP A 176 -18.61 35.22 17.25
C TRP A 176 -20.07 35.24 16.77
N LEU A 177 -20.50 36.34 16.13
CA LEU A 177 -21.86 36.45 15.56
C LEU A 177 -22.11 35.43 14.45
N THR A 178 -21.13 35.19 13.57
CA THR A 178 -21.19 34.15 12.54
C THR A 178 -21.35 32.77 13.17
N GLY A 179 -20.54 32.43 14.18
CA GLY A 179 -20.63 31.15 14.87
C GLY A 179 -21.95 30.96 15.60
N ALA A 180 -22.51 32.02 16.19
CA ALA A 180 -23.85 31.99 16.79
C ALA A 180 -24.95 31.80 15.74
N GLY A 181 -24.84 32.45 14.58
CA GLY A 181 -25.76 32.27 13.46
C GLY A 181 -25.72 30.86 12.87
N LEU A 182 -24.53 30.29 12.71
CA LEU A 182 -24.35 28.90 12.28
C LEU A 182 -24.86 27.90 13.32
N PHE A 183 -24.61 28.16 14.61
CA PHE A 183 -25.19 27.35 15.69
C PHE A 183 -26.71 27.30 15.60
N LEU A 184 -27.37 28.44 15.36
CA LEU A 184 -28.82 28.50 15.15
C LEU A 184 -29.26 27.77 13.88
N LEU A 185 -28.48 27.82 12.79
CA LEU A 185 -28.74 27.06 11.57
C LEU A 185 -28.74 25.55 11.85
N PHE A 186 -27.80 25.06 12.66
CA PHE A 186 -27.72 23.65 13.03
C PHE A 186 -28.82 23.19 14.00
N GLN A 187 -29.60 24.11 14.59
CA GLN A 187 -30.80 23.74 15.36
C GLN A 187 -32.01 23.42 14.47
N PHE A 188 -31.94 23.68 13.16
CA PHE A 188 -33.00 23.29 12.24
C PHE A 188 -32.76 21.85 11.76
N ASP A 189 -33.77 21.00 11.87
CA ASP A 189 -33.78 19.70 11.21
C ASP A 189 -33.85 19.91 9.70
N ASN A 190 -32.72 19.68 9.01
CA ASN A 190 -32.60 19.70 7.55
C ASN A 190 -32.96 21.05 6.88
N PRO A 191 -32.22 22.15 7.13
CA PRO A 191 -32.47 23.42 6.48
C PRO A 191 -32.25 23.28 4.98
N GLY A 192 -33.34 23.43 4.19
CA GLY A 192 -33.25 23.33 2.73
C GLY A 192 -32.17 24.26 2.15
N ARG A 193 -31.60 23.88 1.00
CA ARG A 193 -30.43 24.54 0.37
C ARG A 193 -30.51 26.08 0.31
N LEU A 194 -31.71 26.63 0.06
CA LEU A 194 -31.93 28.08 0.01
C LEU A 194 -31.77 28.75 1.38
N ILE A 195 -32.31 28.14 2.44
CA ILE A 195 -32.22 28.65 3.82
C ILE A 195 -30.76 28.67 4.26
N THR A 196 -30.02 27.58 4.01
CA THR A 196 -28.59 27.48 4.29
C THR A 196 -27.78 28.57 3.57
N LEU A 197 -28.06 28.82 2.28
CA LEU A 197 -27.38 29.87 1.53
C LEU A 197 -27.68 31.27 2.09
N LEU A 198 -28.95 31.56 2.39
CA LEU A 198 -29.38 32.87 2.94
C LEU A 198 -28.74 33.14 4.30
N LEU A 199 -28.78 32.16 5.20
CA LEU A 199 -28.21 32.28 6.55
C LEU A 199 -26.68 32.38 6.52
N THR A 200 -26.00 31.60 5.66
CA THR A 200 -24.55 31.72 5.46
C THR A 200 -24.16 33.09 4.91
N THR A 201 -24.94 33.61 3.94
CA THR A 201 -24.73 34.94 3.37
C THR A 201 -24.94 36.04 4.40
N ALA A 202 -25.97 35.91 5.27
CA ALA A 202 -26.23 36.83 6.36
C ALA A 202 -25.12 36.79 7.43
N ALA A 203 -24.60 35.60 7.76
CA ALA A 203 -23.50 35.44 8.69
C ALA A 203 -22.21 36.10 8.17
N LEU A 204 -21.85 35.88 6.90
CA LEU A 204 -20.70 36.56 6.28
C LEU A 204 -20.91 38.07 6.13
N PHE A 205 -22.16 38.52 5.89
CA PHE A 205 -22.48 39.94 5.91
C PHE A 205 -22.14 40.55 7.28
N LEU A 206 -22.57 39.92 8.37
CA LEU A 206 -22.30 40.38 9.74
C LEU A 206 -20.80 40.37 10.06
N PHE A 207 -20.08 39.34 9.61
CA PHE A 207 -18.63 39.24 9.72
C PHE A 207 -17.93 40.43 9.04
N GLY A 208 -18.28 40.71 7.78
CA GLY A 208 -17.74 41.85 7.03
C GLY A 208 -18.17 43.21 7.59
N ALA A 209 -19.41 43.32 8.03
CA ALA A 209 -19.99 44.57 8.52
C ALA A 209 -19.35 45.04 9.83
N THR A 210 -19.08 44.12 10.75
CA THR A 210 -18.42 44.41 12.03
C THR A 210 -16.93 44.71 11.85
N GLY A 211 -16.21 43.91 11.06
CA GLY A 211 -14.81 44.18 10.69
C GLY A 211 -14.66 45.52 9.95
N GLY A 212 -15.52 45.78 8.97
CA GLY A 212 -15.56 47.01 8.20
C GLY A 212 -15.83 48.25 9.06
N ALA A 213 -16.78 48.17 9.98
CA ALA A 213 -17.09 49.24 10.94
C ALA A 213 -15.86 49.63 11.78
N ALA A 214 -15.16 48.64 12.34
CA ALA A 214 -13.97 48.85 13.16
C ALA A 214 -12.81 49.44 12.35
N ILE A 215 -12.58 48.94 11.13
CA ILE A 215 -11.58 49.49 10.20
C ILE A 215 -11.93 50.95 9.87
N GLY A 216 -13.16 51.25 9.48
CA GLY A 216 -13.60 52.60 9.14
C GLY A 216 -13.38 53.60 10.28
N PHE A 217 -13.66 53.18 11.51
CA PHE A 217 -13.37 53.95 12.71
C PHE A 217 -11.88 54.23 12.90
N ALA A 218 -11.03 53.20 12.74
CA ALA A 218 -9.59 53.34 12.91
C ALA A 218 -8.97 54.25 11.84
N TYR A 219 -9.35 54.09 10.57
CA TYR A 219 -8.84 54.92 9.46
C TYR A 219 -9.23 56.39 9.57
N GLN A 220 -10.37 56.70 10.18
CA GLN A 220 -10.74 58.09 10.45
C GLN A 220 -9.71 58.79 11.36
N ARG A 221 -9.00 58.04 12.22
CA ARG A 221 -8.05 58.57 13.22
C ARG A 221 -6.58 58.53 12.79
N VAL A 222 -6.28 58.08 11.57
CA VAL A 222 -4.90 57.85 11.08
C VAL A 222 -4.54 58.78 9.90
N GLN A 223 -5.22 59.93 9.75
CA GLN A 223 -5.32 60.68 8.49
C GLN A 223 -4.01 61.12 7.77
N ASP A 224 -2.87 61.30 8.45
CA ASP A 224 -1.71 61.99 7.86
C ASP A 224 -0.44 61.15 7.62
N THR A 225 -0.55 59.92 7.08
CA THR A 225 0.66 59.13 6.76
C THR A 225 0.77 58.72 5.30
N HIS A 226 2.01 58.86 4.80
CA HIS A 226 2.51 58.31 3.56
C HIS A 226 2.89 56.82 3.76
N PRO A 227 2.77 55.99 2.71
CA PRO A 227 3.14 54.57 2.76
C PRO A 227 4.63 54.39 3.07
N LEU A 228 4.95 53.31 3.78
CA LEU A 228 6.26 53.10 4.41
C LEU A 228 7.33 52.53 3.48
N LEU A 229 6.94 51.90 2.37
CA LEU A 229 7.90 51.32 1.45
C LEU A 229 8.46 52.42 0.53
N PRO A 230 9.79 52.64 0.51
CA PRO A 230 10.41 53.53 -0.44
C PRO A 230 10.01 53.09 -1.85
N GLN A 231 9.48 53.99 -2.68
CA GLN A 231 9.29 53.70 -4.11
C GLN A 231 10.59 53.79 -4.92
N THR A 232 11.74 53.73 -4.23
CA THR A 232 13.05 53.74 -4.85
C THR A 232 13.24 52.50 -5.72
N ARG A 233 14.01 52.65 -6.79
CA ARG A 233 14.29 51.57 -7.75
C ARG A 233 14.89 50.33 -7.07
N ASN A 234 15.77 50.53 -6.09
CA ASN A 234 16.46 49.44 -5.39
C ASN A 234 15.52 48.58 -4.55
N TRP A 235 14.52 49.19 -3.92
CA TRP A 235 13.54 48.43 -3.13
C TRP A 235 12.59 47.61 -4.00
N ARG A 236 12.29 48.10 -5.22
CA ARG A 236 11.59 47.29 -6.24
C ARG A 236 12.42 46.07 -6.67
N ILE A 237 13.73 46.23 -6.85
CA ILE A 237 14.63 45.13 -7.24
C ILE A 237 14.71 44.08 -6.13
N VAL A 238 14.97 44.47 -4.88
CA VAL A 238 15.02 43.53 -3.74
C VAL A 238 13.70 42.77 -3.60
N ARG A 239 12.55 43.45 -3.73
CA ARG A 239 11.24 42.80 -3.72
C ARG A 239 11.10 41.77 -4.83
N SER A 240 11.52 42.11 -6.06
CA SER A 240 11.46 41.18 -7.19
C SER A 240 12.37 39.97 -6.98
N VAL A 241 13.59 40.16 -6.47
CA VAL A 241 14.54 39.06 -6.20
C VAL A 241 14.01 38.11 -5.13
N VAL A 242 13.48 38.64 -4.02
CA VAL A 242 12.89 37.79 -2.96
C VAL A 242 11.69 37.01 -3.49
N VAL A 243 10.84 37.64 -4.30
CA VAL A 243 9.70 36.95 -4.93
C VAL A 243 10.18 35.85 -5.89
N ILE A 244 11.22 36.10 -6.69
CA ILE A 244 11.80 35.09 -7.59
C ILE A 244 12.37 33.90 -6.79
N ILE A 245 13.10 34.14 -5.70
CA ILE A 245 13.64 33.08 -4.84
C ILE A 245 12.50 32.25 -4.23
N ILE A 246 11.45 32.90 -3.71
CA ILE A 246 10.28 32.21 -3.17
C ILE A 246 9.59 31.37 -4.24
N ILE A 247 9.42 31.90 -5.46
CA ILE A 247 8.82 31.16 -6.58
C ILE A 247 9.69 29.96 -6.97
N LEU A 248 11.01 30.10 -7.02
CA LEU A 248 11.92 28.99 -7.35
C LEU A 248 11.90 27.89 -6.27
N VAL A 249 11.92 28.26 -4.99
CA VAL A 249 11.84 27.31 -3.87
C VAL A 249 10.49 26.59 -3.84
N LEU A 250 9.39 27.34 -3.99
CA LEU A 250 8.05 26.76 -4.07
C LEU A 250 7.86 25.92 -5.33
N GLY A 251 8.46 26.30 -6.46
CA GLY A 251 8.42 25.53 -7.71
C GLY A 251 9.15 24.21 -7.61
N ALA A 252 10.35 24.19 -7.02
CA ALA A 252 11.10 22.95 -6.77
C ALA A 252 10.38 22.02 -5.79
N ARG A 253 9.76 22.58 -4.75
CA ARG A 253 8.92 21.81 -3.80
C ARG A 253 7.62 21.33 -4.45
N ALA A 254 7.02 22.14 -5.33
CA ALA A 254 5.82 21.77 -6.08
C ALA A 254 6.09 20.64 -7.07
N GLY A 255 7.30 20.51 -7.64
CA GLY A 255 7.70 19.37 -8.46
C GLY A 255 7.60 18.05 -7.70
N LYS A 256 8.28 17.95 -6.54
CA LYS A 256 8.18 16.78 -5.65
C LYS A 256 6.74 16.50 -5.21
N PHE A 257 6.01 17.56 -4.89
CA PHE A 257 4.60 17.48 -4.52
C PHE A 257 3.75 16.90 -5.67
N ILE A 258 3.89 17.41 -6.89
CA ILE A 258 3.20 16.91 -8.07
C ILE A 258 3.58 15.45 -8.31
N ASP A 259 4.88 15.09 -8.22
CA ASP A 259 5.32 13.70 -8.39
C ASP A 259 4.68 12.76 -7.36
N THR A 260 4.52 13.20 -6.11
CA THR A 260 3.87 12.41 -5.04
C THR A 260 2.39 12.15 -5.31
N PHE A 261 1.69 13.12 -5.93
CA PHE A 261 0.26 13.00 -6.25
C PHE A 261 -0.03 12.57 -7.69
N THR A 262 1.01 12.42 -8.51
CA THR A 262 0.88 11.86 -9.86
C THR A 262 0.75 10.36 -9.74
N ILE A 263 -0.40 9.85 -10.17
CA ILE A 263 -0.63 8.42 -10.29
C ILE A 263 0.24 7.92 -11.43
N ARG A 264 1.20 7.06 -11.06
CA ARG A 264 2.07 6.31 -11.96
C ARG A 264 1.69 4.85 -11.76
N PRO A 265 0.78 4.29 -12.55
CA PRO A 265 0.57 2.85 -12.47
C PRO A 265 1.88 2.21 -12.96
N ALA A 266 2.50 1.37 -12.13
CA ALA A 266 3.53 0.48 -12.62
C ALA A 266 2.91 -0.36 -13.75
N SER A 267 3.69 -0.63 -14.80
CA SER A 267 3.25 -1.53 -15.86
C SER A 267 3.26 -2.95 -15.30
N LEU A 268 2.11 -3.38 -14.78
CA LEU A 268 1.91 -4.72 -14.26
C LEU A 268 1.29 -5.60 -15.33
N ALA A 269 1.60 -6.89 -15.28
CA ALA A 269 1.12 -7.87 -16.22
C ALA A 269 -0.38 -8.09 -16.05
N SER A 270 -1.08 -8.30 -17.16
CA SER A 270 -2.48 -8.74 -17.15
C SER A 270 -2.63 -10.25 -16.96
N THR A 271 -1.53 -11.00 -17.07
CA THR A 271 -1.44 -12.45 -16.89
C THR A 271 -0.14 -12.76 -16.14
N MET A 272 -0.15 -13.71 -15.21
CA MET A 272 1.03 -14.11 -14.45
C MET A 272 1.35 -15.58 -14.75
N PRO A 273 2.23 -15.88 -15.72
CA PRO A 273 2.67 -17.25 -15.95
C PRO A 273 3.50 -17.73 -14.75
N LEU A 274 3.42 -19.02 -14.46
CA LEU A 274 4.24 -19.60 -13.39
C LEU A 274 5.70 -19.71 -13.84
N PRO A 275 6.66 -19.33 -12.97
CA PRO A 275 8.08 -19.47 -13.28
C PRO A 275 8.57 -20.92 -13.15
N THR A 276 7.71 -21.84 -12.70
CA THR A 276 8.04 -23.25 -12.44
C THR A 276 8.52 -23.97 -13.71
N GLN A 277 9.54 -24.79 -13.54
CA GLN A 277 10.16 -25.58 -14.59
C GLN A 277 10.01 -27.09 -14.37
N GLY A 278 9.45 -27.54 -13.24
CA GLY A 278 9.28 -28.97 -12.90
C GLY A 278 9.01 -29.19 -11.41
N THR A 279 9.12 -30.44 -10.93
CA THR A 279 9.00 -30.78 -9.50
C THR A 279 10.39 -30.98 -8.86
N HIS A 280 10.52 -30.75 -7.56
CA HIS A 280 11.75 -31.02 -6.80
C HIS A 280 12.00 -32.53 -6.58
N TRP A 281 13.26 -32.89 -6.37
CA TRP A 281 13.70 -34.25 -6.07
C TRP A 281 13.73 -34.52 -4.56
N PHE A 282 13.07 -35.58 -4.10
CA PHE A 282 13.11 -36.03 -2.71
C PHE A 282 14.22 -37.05 -2.52
N ILE A 283 15.27 -36.70 -1.77
CA ILE A 283 16.32 -37.66 -1.41
C ILE A 283 15.78 -38.56 -0.30
N GLU A 284 15.68 -39.86 -0.56
CA GLU A 284 15.16 -40.81 0.43
C GLU A 284 16.30 -41.45 1.23
N THR A 285 16.04 -41.66 2.51
CA THR A 285 17.03 -42.29 3.42
C THR A 285 17.04 -43.80 3.32
N THR A 286 15.99 -44.41 2.78
CA THR A 286 15.86 -45.85 2.60
C THR A 286 15.56 -46.10 1.13
N PRO A 287 16.39 -46.88 0.41
CA PRO A 287 16.05 -47.27 -0.96
C PRO A 287 14.72 -48.04 -0.92
N PRO A 288 13.86 -47.91 -1.93
CA PRO A 288 12.74 -48.83 -2.09
C PRO A 288 13.29 -50.26 -2.17
N GLU A 289 12.44 -51.27 -2.02
CA GLU A 289 12.79 -52.68 -2.31
C GLU A 289 13.04 -52.89 -3.83
N LEU A 290 13.91 -52.09 -4.43
CA LEU A 290 14.46 -52.31 -5.76
C LEU A 290 15.55 -53.37 -5.62
N THR A 291 15.30 -54.53 -6.21
CA THR A 291 16.18 -55.69 -6.14
C THR A 291 17.53 -55.52 -6.86
N ALA A 292 17.74 -54.41 -7.59
CA ALA A 292 19.02 -54.04 -8.20
C ALA A 292 19.05 -52.55 -8.59
N VAL A 293 20.22 -51.91 -8.49
CA VAL A 293 20.46 -50.59 -9.11
C VAL A 293 20.36 -50.76 -10.63
N PRO A 294 19.50 -50.02 -11.32
CA PRO A 294 19.37 -50.14 -12.77
C PRO A 294 20.68 -49.73 -13.46
N ASP A 295 21.04 -50.43 -14.54
CA ASP A 295 22.20 -50.04 -15.34
C ASP A 295 21.97 -48.63 -15.92
N PRO A 296 22.98 -47.74 -15.88
CA PRO A 296 22.87 -46.40 -16.44
C PRO A 296 22.56 -46.51 -17.94
N THR A 297 21.34 -46.15 -18.32
CA THR A 297 20.88 -46.30 -19.70
C THR A 297 20.99 -44.94 -20.40
N PRO A 298 21.95 -44.75 -21.32
CA PRO A 298 22.10 -43.49 -22.04
C PRO A 298 21.03 -43.30 -23.12
N SER A 299 20.21 -44.32 -23.39
CA SER A 299 19.19 -44.28 -24.43
C SER A 299 17.82 -44.70 -23.91
N ILE A 300 16.78 -43.94 -24.23
CA ILE A 300 15.39 -44.30 -23.95
C ILE A 300 14.59 -44.42 -25.24
N THR A 301 13.45 -45.10 -25.18
CA THR A 301 12.39 -44.99 -26.19
C THR A 301 11.29 -44.16 -25.58
N ASP A 302 11.04 -42.98 -26.15
CA ASP A 302 10.02 -42.07 -25.63
C ASP A 302 8.59 -42.54 -25.96
N SER A 303 7.59 -41.83 -25.44
CA SER A 303 6.16 -42.05 -25.64
C SER A 303 5.74 -42.02 -27.12
N ASN A 304 6.55 -41.40 -27.98
CA ASN A 304 6.35 -41.35 -29.43
C ASN A 304 7.07 -42.47 -30.19
N GLY A 305 7.72 -43.40 -29.48
CA GLY A 305 8.48 -44.51 -30.05
C GLY A 305 9.83 -44.08 -30.65
N ARG A 306 10.34 -42.90 -30.29
CA ARG A 306 11.64 -42.38 -30.75
C ARG A 306 12.74 -42.84 -29.81
N THR A 307 13.81 -43.41 -30.36
CA THR A 307 15.01 -43.71 -29.58
C THR A 307 15.87 -42.46 -29.44
N LEU A 308 15.99 -41.96 -28.22
CA LEU A 308 16.80 -40.80 -27.87
C LEU A 308 18.07 -41.28 -27.20
N THR A 309 19.21 -40.62 -27.45
CA THR A 309 20.49 -40.98 -26.82
C THR A 309 21.17 -39.76 -26.23
N ALA A 310 21.42 -39.80 -24.93
CA ALA A 310 22.22 -38.83 -24.22
C ALA A 310 23.72 -39.17 -24.31
N ALA A 311 24.57 -38.16 -24.40
CA ALA A 311 26.02 -38.31 -24.43
C ALA A 311 26.73 -37.05 -23.94
N CYS A 312 27.99 -37.21 -23.55
CA CYS A 312 28.88 -36.07 -23.34
C CYS A 312 29.64 -35.76 -24.63
N SER A 313 29.56 -34.52 -25.12
CA SER A 313 30.30 -34.10 -26.32
C SER A 313 31.82 -34.14 -26.09
N PRO A 314 32.64 -34.09 -27.15
CA PRO A 314 34.10 -33.97 -27.01
C PRO A 314 34.55 -32.75 -26.18
N GLU A 315 33.77 -31.68 -26.19
CA GLU A 315 33.96 -30.46 -25.42
C GLU A 315 33.45 -30.58 -23.96
N GLY A 316 32.88 -31.72 -23.60
CA GLY A 316 32.34 -32.00 -22.27
C GLY A 316 30.92 -31.47 -22.06
N GLN A 317 30.16 -31.17 -23.11
CA GLN A 317 28.81 -30.62 -22.97
C GLN A 317 27.75 -31.75 -23.04
N PRO A 318 26.71 -31.74 -22.18
CA PRO A 318 25.62 -32.71 -22.30
C PRO A 318 24.89 -32.53 -23.63
N THR A 319 24.60 -33.64 -24.30
CA THR A 319 23.93 -33.67 -25.61
C THR A 319 22.85 -34.74 -25.65
N VAL A 320 21.78 -34.47 -26.41
CA VAL A 320 20.73 -35.45 -26.71
C VAL A 320 20.56 -35.56 -28.22
N ALA A 321 20.81 -36.75 -28.76
CA ALA A 321 20.65 -37.09 -30.16
C ALA A 321 19.26 -37.67 -30.42
N PHE A 322 18.58 -37.12 -31.42
CA PHE A 322 17.26 -37.54 -31.89
C PHE A 322 17.37 -38.43 -33.15
N PRO A 323 16.37 -39.28 -33.45
CA PRO A 323 16.39 -40.17 -34.61
C PRO A 323 16.50 -39.47 -35.97
N ASP A 324 16.10 -38.21 -36.05
CA ASP A 324 16.18 -37.36 -37.25
C ASP A 324 17.59 -36.78 -37.50
N GLY A 325 18.55 -37.10 -36.63
CA GLY A 325 19.92 -36.61 -36.68
C GLY A 325 20.11 -35.24 -36.00
N ARG A 326 19.06 -34.66 -35.43
CA ARG A 326 19.16 -33.45 -34.62
C ARG A 326 19.90 -33.76 -33.32
N ILE A 327 20.81 -32.88 -32.93
CA ILE A 327 21.51 -32.95 -31.64
C ILE A 327 21.20 -31.66 -30.90
N GLU A 328 20.57 -31.78 -29.75
CA GLU A 328 20.39 -30.66 -28.82
C GLU A 328 21.52 -30.70 -27.79
N GLN A 329 21.97 -29.54 -27.34
CA GLN A 329 23.14 -29.38 -26.49
C GLN A 329 22.85 -28.42 -25.34
N ILE A 330 23.31 -28.76 -24.14
CA ILE A 330 23.28 -27.88 -22.97
C ILE A 330 24.69 -27.29 -22.80
N PRO A 331 24.86 -25.96 -22.90
CA PRO A 331 26.19 -25.37 -23.00
C PRO A 331 27.00 -25.43 -21.69
N PHE A 332 26.33 -25.45 -20.54
CA PHE A 332 26.93 -25.45 -19.21
C PHE A 332 25.91 -25.98 -18.18
N PRO A 333 26.33 -26.67 -17.10
CA PRO A 333 27.69 -27.10 -16.76
C PRO A 333 28.16 -28.34 -17.56
N PRO A 334 29.48 -28.52 -17.73
CA PRO A 334 30.00 -29.66 -18.49
C PRO A 334 29.74 -30.98 -17.78
N CYS A 335 29.46 -32.05 -18.52
CA CYS A 335 29.44 -33.42 -18.00
C CYS A 335 30.85 -33.98 -17.84
N GLN A 336 31.10 -34.69 -16.74
CA GLN A 336 32.32 -35.49 -16.56
C GLN A 336 32.08 -37.00 -16.67
N ASN A 337 30.83 -37.40 -16.74
CA ASN A 337 30.37 -38.78 -16.86
C ASN A 337 29.34 -38.90 -17.98
N GLN A 338 28.79 -40.09 -18.16
CA GLN A 338 27.75 -40.34 -19.14
C GLN A 338 26.41 -39.78 -18.62
N PRO A 339 25.79 -38.78 -19.29
CA PRO A 339 24.46 -38.33 -18.92
C PRO A 339 23.42 -39.44 -19.11
N VAL A 340 22.37 -39.42 -18.28
CA VAL A 340 21.22 -40.32 -18.37
C VAL A 340 19.95 -39.53 -18.66
N LEU A 341 19.00 -40.18 -19.32
CA LEU A 341 17.77 -39.57 -19.82
C LEU A 341 16.56 -40.38 -19.34
N ALA A 342 15.47 -39.72 -19.01
CA ALA A 342 14.16 -40.34 -18.84
C ALA A 342 13.06 -39.40 -19.36
N GLU A 343 11.87 -39.95 -19.55
CA GLU A 343 10.66 -39.20 -19.88
C GLU A 343 9.68 -39.37 -18.72
N ASP A 344 9.08 -38.29 -18.26
CA ASP A 344 8.07 -38.32 -17.21
C ASP A 344 6.65 -38.60 -17.75
N ALA A 345 5.64 -38.59 -16.87
CA ALA A 345 4.24 -38.79 -17.26
C ALA A 345 3.69 -37.71 -18.20
N ALA A 346 4.25 -36.50 -18.14
CA ALA A 346 3.85 -35.37 -18.96
C ALA A 346 4.49 -35.42 -20.35
N GLY A 347 5.41 -36.38 -20.60
CA GLY A 347 6.16 -36.47 -21.84
C GLY A 347 7.37 -35.53 -21.87
N GLU A 348 7.75 -34.96 -20.73
CA GLU A 348 8.91 -34.10 -20.60
C GLU A 348 10.17 -34.95 -20.45
N LEU A 349 11.25 -34.53 -21.12
CA LEU A 349 12.52 -35.24 -21.07
C LEU A 349 13.39 -34.66 -19.97
N HIS A 350 13.88 -35.52 -19.07
CA HIS A 350 14.78 -35.20 -17.98
C HIS A 350 16.18 -35.69 -18.28
N LEU A 351 17.15 -34.79 -18.38
CA LEU A 351 18.55 -35.13 -18.53
C LEU A 351 19.27 -34.91 -17.20
N VAL A 352 19.93 -35.96 -16.70
CA VAL A 352 20.70 -35.93 -15.45
C VAL A 352 22.16 -36.27 -15.70
N TRP A 353 23.07 -35.46 -15.16
CA TRP A 353 24.51 -35.69 -15.28
C TRP A 353 25.29 -35.16 -14.08
N TYR A 354 26.54 -35.62 -13.95
CA TYR A 354 27.47 -35.09 -12.95
C TYR A 354 28.35 -34.01 -13.57
N SER A 355 28.58 -32.95 -12.80
CA SER A 355 29.60 -31.94 -13.09
C SER A 355 30.38 -31.56 -11.84
N ASN A 356 31.59 -31.07 -12.05
CA ASN A 356 32.40 -30.47 -10.99
C ASN A 356 32.42 -28.94 -11.04
N GLN A 357 31.58 -28.32 -11.88
CA GLN A 357 31.49 -26.87 -12.02
C GLN A 357 30.10 -26.35 -11.66
N ILE A 358 30.06 -25.10 -11.25
CA ILE A 358 28.84 -24.36 -10.96
C ILE A 358 29.04 -22.88 -11.31
N VAL A 359 27.96 -22.24 -11.76
CA VAL A 359 27.86 -20.78 -11.84
C VAL A 359 27.06 -20.31 -10.64
N LYS A 360 27.66 -19.43 -9.84
CA LYS A 360 27.02 -18.76 -8.70
C LYS A 360 26.04 -17.69 -9.18
N VAL A 361 25.18 -17.20 -8.28
CA VAL A 361 24.24 -16.09 -8.53
C VAL A 361 24.90 -14.76 -8.89
N THR A 362 26.22 -14.65 -8.71
CA THR A 362 27.06 -13.51 -9.11
C THR A 362 27.79 -13.74 -10.43
N ASP A 363 27.38 -14.75 -11.21
CA ASP A 363 28.03 -15.23 -12.43
C ASP A 363 29.46 -15.79 -12.25
N ALA A 364 29.93 -15.89 -11.00
CA ALA A 364 31.25 -16.44 -10.69
C ALA A 364 31.26 -17.96 -10.86
N LEU A 365 32.30 -18.48 -11.53
CA LEU A 365 32.54 -19.91 -11.64
C LEU A 365 33.17 -20.45 -10.35
N ALA A 366 32.64 -21.57 -9.86
CA ALA A 366 33.23 -22.33 -8.77
C ALA A 366 33.31 -23.82 -9.10
N SER A 367 34.07 -24.55 -8.29
CA SER A 367 34.21 -26.00 -8.41
C SER A 367 33.54 -26.70 -7.24
N GLY A 368 33.04 -27.91 -7.48
CA GLY A 368 32.42 -28.76 -6.46
C GLY A 368 32.11 -30.13 -7.04
N SER A 369 31.12 -30.81 -6.48
CA SER A 369 30.63 -32.10 -6.96
C SER A 369 29.11 -32.05 -6.94
N PHE A 370 28.50 -32.07 -8.13
CA PHE A 370 27.08 -31.78 -8.31
C PHE A 370 26.47 -32.75 -9.30
N LEU A 371 25.27 -33.23 -8.97
CA LEU A 371 24.35 -33.79 -9.93
C LEU A 371 23.41 -32.67 -10.38
N TYR A 372 23.25 -32.54 -11.70
CA TYR A 372 22.38 -31.56 -12.34
C TYR A 372 21.25 -32.25 -13.06
N GLU A 373 20.11 -31.58 -13.10
CA GLU A 373 18.99 -31.89 -13.97
C GLU A 373 18.70 -30.71 -14.90
N SER A 374 18.39 -31.00 -16.15
CA SER A 374 17.71 -30.08 -17.06
C SER A 374 16.49 -30.78 -17.67
N ILE A 375 15.39 -30.05 -17.80
CA ILE A 375 14.11 -30.55 -18.32
C ILE A 375 13.88 -29.92 -19.68
N ARG A 376 13.47 -30.72 -20.66
CA ARG A 376 13.17 -30.23 -22.00
C ARG A 376 11.73 -29.71 -22.08
N LYS A 377 11.59 -28.41 -22.26
CA LYS A 377 10.32 -27.72 -22.54
C LYS A 377 10.18 -27.43 -24.04
N ASP A 378 9.11 -26.73 -24.42
CA ASP A 378 8.82 -26.37 -25.81
C ASP A 378 9.87 -25.42 -26.41
N ASP A 379 10.46 -24.54 -25.61
CA ASP A 379 11.45 -23.54 -26.00
C ASP A 379 12.91 -24.01 -25.88
N GLY A 380 13.15 -25.18 -25.27
CA GLY A 380 14.48 -25.78 -25.16
C GLY A 380 14.70 -26.51 -23.85
N TRP A 381 15.97 -26.66 -23.48
CA TRP A 381 16.37 -27.23 -22.19
C TRP A 381 16.40 -26.14 -21.13
N THR A 382 15.81 -26.40 -19.96
CA THR A 382 15.82 -25.45 -18.83
C THR A 382 17.24 -25.23 -18.32
N GLU A 383 17.46 -24.10 -17.63
CA GLU A 383 18.72 -23.92 -16.91
C GLU A 383 18.95 -25.07 -15.91
N PRO A 384 20.18 -25.62 -15.83
CA PRO A 384 20.39 -26.82 -15.02
C PRO A 384 20.31 -26.54 -13.51
N ALA A 385 19.43 -27.27 -12.82
CA ALA A 385 19.24 -27.21 -11.38
C ALA A 385 20.09 -28.26 -10.66
N ILE A 386 20.66 -27.91 -9.51
CA ILE A 386 21.36 -28.86 -8.63
C ILE A 386 20.32 -29.74 -7.95
N ILE A 387 20.46 -31.05 -8.12
CA ILE A 387 19.58 -32.05 -7.50
C ILE A 387 20.25 -32.75 -6.31
N ALA A 388 21.57 -32.92 -6.35
CA ALA A 388 22.32 -33.53 -5.26
C ALA A 388 23.79 -33.12 -5.29
N ARG A 389 24.47 -33.33 -4.16
CA ARG A 389 25.88 -32.97 -3.94
C ARG A 389 26.70 -34.18 -3.49
N PRO A 390 27.10 -35.05 -4.43
CA PRO A 390 27.88 -36.23 -4.08
C PRO A 390 29.26 -35.87 -3.53
N THR A 391 29.90 -36.80 -2.83
CA THR A 391 31.25 -36.62 -2.28
C THR A 391 32.36 -36.68 -3.35
N GLY A 392 32.05 -37.17 -4.56
CA GLY A 392 32.98 -37.28 -5.67
C GLY A 392 32.28 -37.44 -7.02
N VAL A 393 33.02 -37.94 -8.02
CA VAL A 393 32.45 -38.26 -9.35
C VAL A 393 31.57 -39.49 -9.22
N VAL A 394 30.30 -39.35 -9.59
CA VAL A 394 29.29 -40.43 -9.51
C VAL A 394 28.69 -40.70 -10.88
N GLN A 395 28.08 -41.87 -11.08
CA GLN A 395 27.30 -42.18 -12.29
C GLN A 395 25.82 -42.28 -11.91
N PRO A 396 24.95 -41.36 -12.37
CA PRO A 396 23.53 -41.47 -12.15
C PRO A 396 22.94 -42.60 -13.00
N ALA A 397 21.87 -43.21 -12.51
CA ALA A 397 20.95 -44.05 -13.25
C ALA A 397 19.52 -43.58 -12.96
N LEU A 398 18.73 -43.43 -14.02
CA LEU A 398 17.42 -42.79 -13.99
C LEU A 398 16.40 -43.71 -14.67
N ILE A 399 15.25 -43.92 -14.05
CA ILE A 399 14.15 -44.72 -14.59
C ILE A 399 12.80 -44.11 -14.21
N THR A 400 11.80 -44.26 -15.08
CA THR A 400 10.41 -43.93 -14.80
C THR A 400 9.65 -45.21 -14.45
N ASP A 401 8.92 -45.24 -13.33
CA ASP A 401 8.09 -46.40 -12.97
C ASP A 401 6.71 -46.38 -13.64
N GLY A 402 5.87 -47.38 -13.30
CA GLY A 402 4.52 -47.51 -13.84
C GLY A 402 3.52 -46.47 -13.32
N ASP A 403 3.83 -45.81 -12.21
CA ASP A 403 3.03 -44.72 -11.64
C ASP A 403 3.53 -43.34 -12.14
N ASN A 404 4.51 -43.36 -13.05
CA ASN A 404 5.19 -42.22 -13.64
C ASN A 404 5.99 -41.36 -12.66
N THR A 405 6.50 -42.00 -11.62
CA THR A 405 7.52 -41.42 -10.74
C THR A 405 8.89 -41.63 -11.38
N LEU A 406 9.70 -40.58 -11.37
CA LEU A 406 11.10 -40.66 -11.75
C LEU A 406 11.92 -41.10 -10.54
N HIS A 407 12.78 -42.10 -10.74
CA HIS A 407 13.67 -42.67 -9.74
C HIS A 407 15.11 -42.47 -10.17
N LEU A 408 15.87 -41.76 -9.35
CA LEU A 408 17.29 -41.51 -9.55
C LEU A 408 18.10 -42.27 -8.51
N THR A 409 19.12 -42.98 -8.97
CA THR A 409 20.12 -43.63 -8.11
C THR A 409 21.52 -43.23 -8.52
N TRP A 410 22.43 -43.18 -7.55
CA TRP A 410 23.86 -43.05 -7.81
C TRP A 410 24.67 -43.67 -6.66
N GLU A 411 25.87 -44.14 -6.97
CA GLU A 411 26.83 -44.58 -5.97
C GLU A 411 27.61 -43.38 -5.44
N ASP A 412 27.59 -43.16 -4.13
CA ASP A 412 28.37 -42.11 -3.44
C ASP A 412 29.18 -42.75 -2.30
N GLY A 413 30.48 -42.92 -2.53
CA GLY A 413 31.35 -43.70 -1.65
C GLY A 413 30.93 -45.17 -1.61
N ASP A 414 30.72 -45.70 -0.40
CA ASP A 414 30.26 -47.08 -0.16
C ASP A 414 28.72 -47.20 -0.06
N SER A 415 27.99 -46.13 -0.40
CA SER A 415 26.54 -46.06 -0.27
C SER A 415 25.86 -45.80 -1.61
N VAL A 416 24.72 -46.46 -1.84
CA VAL A 416 23.82 -46.09 -2.93
C VAL A 416 22.87 -45.03 -2.39
N GLN A 417 22.84 -43.89 -3.05
CA GLN A 417 21.90 -42.82 -2.78
C GLN A 417 20.72 -42.94 -3.75
N TYR A 418 19.58 -42.42 -3.32
CA TYR A 418 18.33 -42.56 -4.04
C TYR A 418 17.48 -41.29 -3.90
N ALA A 419 16.85 -40.88 -4.99
CA ALA A 419 15.92 -39.77 -5.00
C ALA A 419 14.72 -40.04 -5.92
N THR A 420 13.57 -39.44 -5.59
CA THR A 420 12.33 -39.53 -6.38
C THR A 420 11.83 -38.16 -6.81
N GLN A 421 11.16 -38.11 -7.95
CA GLN A 421 10.44 -36.94 -8.42
C GLN A 421 9.09 -37.39 -8.96
N THR A 422 8.02 -36.89 -8.36
CA THR A 422 6.64 -37.16 -8.77
C THR A 422 6.10 -36.01 -9.60
N LEU A 423 5.33 -36.30 -10.63
CA LEU A 423 4.63 -35.27 -11.38
C LEU A 423 3.63 -34.55 -10.46
N TYR A 424 3.68 -33.22 -10.45
CA TYR A 424 2.73 -32.42 -9.70
C TYR A 424 1.33 -32.51 -10.34
N GLN A 425 0.38 -33.10 -9.63
CA GLN A 425 -0.99 -33.24 -10.08
C GLN A 425 -1.96 -32.94 -8.94
N CYS A 426 -2.96 -32.11 -9.22
CA CYS A 426 -4.07 -31.85 -8.31
C CYS A 426 -5.39 -32.19 -8.98
N ASN A 427 -6.33 -32.72 -8.20
CA ASN A 427 -7.66 -33.04 -8.65
C ASN A 427 -8.65 -32.01 -8.09
N PRO A 428 -9.26 -31.15 -8.92
CA PRO A 428 -10.20 -30.13 -8.44
C PRO A 428 -11.45 -30.67 -7.75
N SER A 429 -11.76 -31.97 -7.90
CA SER A 429 -12.85 -32.60 -7.16
C SER A 429 -12.55 -32.86 -5.68
N ASP A 430 -11.31 -32.67 -5.25
CA ASP A 430 -10.91 -32.75 -3.84
C ASP A 430 -11.26 -31.46 -3.07
N LEU A 431 -11.60 -30.38 -3.79
CA LEU A 431 -11.98 -29.08 -3.22
C LEU A 431 -13.45 -29.09 -2.74
N ASN A 432 -13.70 -28.40 -1.61
CA ASN A 432 -15.06 -28.07 -1.17
C ASN A 432 -15.75 -27.09 -2.14
N ASN A 433 -17.04 -26.79 -1.92
CA ASN A 433 -17.84 -25.96 -2.84
C ASN A 433 -17.22 -24.56 -3.04
N ILE A 434 -16.77 -23.92 -1.97
CA ILE A 434 -16.18 -22.58 -2.01
C ILE A 434 -14.81 -22.62 -2.69
N GLY A 435 -13.98 -23.63 -2.38
CA GLY A 435 -12.71 -23.89 -3.03
C GLY A 435 -12.86 -24.13 -4.54
N GLN A 436 -13.91 -24.82 -4.98
CA GLN A 436 -14.24 -24.95 -6.40
C GLN A 436 -14.64 -23.61 -7.04
N ALA A 437 -15.35 -22.73 -6.31
CA ALA A 437 -15.67 -21.39 -6.79
C ALA A 437 -14.40 -20.56 -7.02
N VAL A 438 -13.47 -20.57 -6.07
CA VAL A 438 -12.15 -19.93 -6.20
C VAL A 438 -11.34 -20.55 -7.34
N TYR A 439 -11.25 -21.87 -7.41
CA TYR A 439 -10.54 -22.60 -8.48
C TYR A 439 -11.05 -22.21 -9.87
N ASN A 440 -12.37 -22.06 -10.03
CA ASN A 440 -13.00 -21.66 -11.29
C ASN A 440 -12.65 -20.22 -11.71
N VAL A 441 -12.25 -19.36 -10.79
CA VAL A 441 -11.74 -18.02 -11.10
C VAL A 441 -10.27 -18.08 -11.49
N VAL A 442 -9.42 -18.65 -10.63
CA VAL A 442 -7.96 -18.62 -10.82
C VAL A 442 -7.49 -19.37 -12.07
N ARG A 443 -8.25 -20.36 -12.55
CA ARG A 443 -7.94 -21.10 -13.79
C ARG A 443 -8.33 -20.39 -15.08
N GLN A 444 -8.92 -19.20 -15.01
CA GLN A 444 -9.36 -18.49 -16.22
C GLN A 444 -8.14 -18.00 -17.03
N GLU A 445 -8.18 -18.20 -18.35
CA GLU A 445 -7.08 -17.83 -19.26
C GLU A 445 -6.65 -16.36 -19.21
N LYS A 446 -7.54 -15.48 -18.74
CA LYS A 446 -7.23 -14.05 -18.57
C LYS A 446 -6.27 -13.77 -17.42
N PHE A 447 -6.11 -14.70 -16.47
CA PHE A 447 -5.18 -14.58 -15.35
C PHE A 447 -3.95 -15.45 -15.57
N ARG A 448 -4.13 -16.67 -16.06
CA ARG A 448 -3.03 -17.64 -16.21
C ARG A 448 -3.17 -18.41 -17.52
N PRO A 449 -2.09 -18.76 -18.23
CA PRO A 449 -2.15 -19.65 -19.38
C PRO A 449 -2.86 -20.97 -19.03
N ALA A 450 -3.68 -21.51 -19.93
CA ALA A 450 -4.39 -22.79 -19.69
C ALA A 450 -3.44 -23.99 -19.48
N THR A 451 -2.18 -23.85 -19.93
CA THR A 451 -1.12 -24.84 -19.75
C THR A 451 -0.51 -24.82 -18.36
N ASP A 452 -0.67 -23.72 -17.61
CA ASP A 452 -0.06 -23.57 -16.31
C ASP A 452 -0.89 -24.33 -15.26
N PRO A 453 -0.28 -25.25 -14.49
CA PRO A 453 -0.98 -25.90 -13.39
C PRO A 453 -1.35 -24.88 -12.31
N ILE A 454 -2.44 -25.10 -11.58
CA ILE A 454 -2.79 -24.29 -10.41
C ILE A 454 -2.25 -24.99 -9.16
N PRO A 455 -1.26 -24.42 -8.45
CA PRO A 455 -0.56 -25.14 -7.39
C PRO A 455 -1.30 -25.13 -6.05
N PHE A 456 -2.52 -25.68 -6.05
CA PHE A 456 -3.40 -25.60 -4.89
C PHE A 456 -3.28 -26.75 -3.90
N CYS A 457 -2.81 -27.93 -4.29
CA CYS A 457 -2.72 -29.11 -3.42
C CYS A 457 -1.27 -29.46 -3.03
N GLN A 458 -1.09 -30.43 -2.13
CA GLN A 458 0.21 -30.87 -1.59
C GLN A 458 0.98 -29.74 -0.89
N ASN A 459 0.24 -28.77 -0.36
CA ASN A 459 0.75 -27.74 0.51
C ASN A 459 0.59 -28.21 1.96
N ARG A 460 1.29 -27.54 2.88
CA ARG A 460 1.12 -27.70 4.32
C ARG A 460 1.01 -26.33 4.96
N PHE A 461 -0.10 -26.10 5.66
CA PHE A 461 -0.20 -24.98 6.60
C PHE A 461 0.79 -25.18 7.75
N GLU A 462 1.60 -24.15 8.04
CA GLU A 462 2.54 -24.20 9.16
C GLU A 462 1.92 -23.54 10.41
N GLN A 463 1.43 -22.29 10.29
CA GLN A 463 0.75 -21.57 11.36
C GLN A 463 0.13 -20.23 10.91
N LEU A 464 -0.73 -19.65 11.75
CA LEU A 464 -1.03 -18.23 11.69
C LEU A 464 0.08 -17.40 12.36
N VAL A 465 0.46 -16.31 11.70
CA VAL A 465 1.50 -15.40 12.17
C VAL A 465 0.82 -14.12 12.66
N ILE A 466 0.87 -13.81 13.96
CA ILE A 466 0.06 -12.73 14.56
C ILE A 466 0.95 -11.62 15.14
N THR A 467 0.61 -10.35 14.88
CA THR A 467 1.21 -9.18 15.56
C THR A 467 0.26 -8.60 16.62
N PRO A 468 0.79 -8.01 17.72
CA PRO A 468 2.14 -8.21 18.22
C PRO A 468 2.34 -9.66 18.69
N ASN A 469 1.55 -10.14 19.63
CA ASN A 469 1.51 -11.54 20.04
C ASN A 469 0.03 -11.95 20.11
N PRO A 470 -0.29 -13.24 19.94
CA PRO A 470 -1.64 -13.73 20.21
C PRO A 470 -2.10 -13.27 21.59
N THR A 471 -3.25 -12.61 21.64
CA THR A 471 -3.80 -12.11 22.91
C THR A 471 -4.76 -13.10 23.54
N ASN A 472 -5.22 -14.09 22.77
CA ASN A 472 -5.99 -15.21 23.26
C ASN A 472 -5.10 -16.12 24.15
N PRO A 473 -5.45 -16.30 25.43
CA PRO A 473 -4.67 -17.12 26.37
C PRO A 473 -4.69 -18.62 26.07
N ARG A 474 -5.48 -19.06 25.08
CA ARG A 474 -5.54 -20.44 24.58
C ARG A 474 -4.74 -20.65 23.29
N SER A 475 -4.07 -19.62 22.80
CA SER A 475 -3.17 -19.76 21.65
C SER A 475 -1.92 -20.52 22.10
N ASP A 476 -1.56 -21.55 21.34
CA ASP A 476 -0.32 -22.31 21.53
C ASP A 476 0.88 -21.65 20.81
N LEU A 477 0.65 -20.55 20.09
CA LEU A 477 1.69 -19.82 19.37
C LEU A 477 2.66 -19.15 20.36
N PRO A 478 3.98 -19.29 20.16
CA PRO A 478 4.97 -18.75 21.08
C PRO A 478 4.94 -17.22 21.07
N SER A 479 4.90 -16.61 22.26
CA SER A 479 5.07 -15.17 22.39
C SER A 479 6.54 -14.78 22.29
N SER A 480 6.85 -13.69 21.58
CA SER A 480 8.19 -13.12 21.53
C SER A 480 8.17 -11.59 21.70
N PRO A 481 9.31 -10.94 21.96
CA PRO A 481 9.36 -9.48 22.09
C PRO A 481 8.91 -8.74 20.81
N ASN A 482 9.15 -9.32 19.63
CA ASN A 482 8.79 -8.69 18.35
C ASN A 482 7.60 -9.36 17.66
N GLY A 483 7.04 -10.43 18.22
CA GLY A 483 5.88 -11.09 17.64
C GLY A 483 6.15 -11.81 16.34
N ALA A 484 5.20 -11.70 15.41
CA ALA A 484 5.32 -12.17 14.03
C ALA A 484 6.65 -11.86 13.33
N PHE A 485 7.29 -10.71 13.64
CA PHE A 485 8.55 -10.34 13.00
C PHE A 485 9.69 -11.32 13.31
N ASP A 486 9.68 -11.94 14.50
CA ASP A 486 10.64 -12.99 14.84
C ASP A 486 10.39 -14.25 14.01
N ARG A 487 9.11 -14.63 13.79
CA ARG A 487 8.78 -15.80 12.96
C ARG A 487 9.20 -15.62 11.50
N VAL A 488 8.91 -14.45 10.91
CA VAL A 488 9.36 -14.15 9.54
C VAL A 488 10.89 -14.20 9.46
N SER A 489 11.58 -13.69 10.49
CA SER A 489 13.05 -13.70 10.56
C SER A 489 13.64 -15.10 10.70
N GLU A 490 12.99 -15.98 11.48
CA GLU A 490 13.37 -17.39 11.58
C GLU A 490 13.30 -18.09 10.21
N MET A 491 12.22 -17.88 9.47
CA MET A 491 12.04 -18.41 8.11
C MET A 491 13.14 -17.91 7.16
N VAL A 492 13.48 -16.62 7.19
CA VAL A 492 14.53 -16.04 6.33
C VAL A 492 15.91 -16.67 6.56
N VAL A 493 16.23 -17.07 7.79
CA VAL A 493 17.56 -17.64 8.12
C VAL A 493 17.71 -19.08 7.58
N THR A 494 16.62 -19.78 7.24
CA THR A 494 16.67 -21.15 6.71
C THR A 494 17.04 -21.21 5.23
N ALA A 495 16.93 -20.09 4.50
CA ALA A 495 17.13 -20.01 3.06
C ALA A 495 18.46 -20.61 2.61
N GLN A 496 18.44 -21.31 1.47
CA GLN A 496 19.60 -21.95 0.83
C GLN A 496 19.98 -21.32 -0.52
N TYR A 497 19.04 -20.67 -1.20
CA TYR A 497 19.22 -20.08 -2.52
C TYR A 497 18.71 -18.65 -2.59
N GLU A 498 17.50 -18.40 -2.09
CA GLU A 498 16.79 -17.14 -2.36
C GLU A 498 15.80 -16.73 -1.26
N VAL A 499 15.78 -15.43 -0.98
CA VAL A 499 14.74 -14.77 -0.18
C VAL A 499 14.11 -13.66 -1.02
N LEU A 500 12.80 -13.71 -1.21
CA LEU A 500 12.00 -12.66 -1.84
C LEU A 500 11.12 -12.03 -0.77
N PHE A 501 11.33 -10.76 -0.45
CA PHE A 501 10.61 -10.08 0.61
C PHE A 501 10.01 -8.77 0.12
N THR A 502 8.72 -8.55 0.39
CA THR A 502 8.03 -7.28 0.08
C THR A 502 7.24 -6.75 1.27
N THR A 503 7.27 -5.42 1.45
CA THR A 503 6.44 -4.70 2.41
C THR A 503 6.08 -3.32 1.86
N MET A 504 4.92 -2.80 2.23
CA MET A 504 4.53 -1.44 1.86
C MET A 504 5.29 -0.38 2.67
N GLN A 505 5.48 -0.63 3.97
CA GLN A 505 6.10 0.31 4.90
C GLN A 505 7.25 -0.32 5.69
N TRP A 506 8.32 0.47 5.84
CA TRP A 506 9.50 0.23 6.67
C TRP A 506 9.78 1.45 7.55
N ASP A 507 9.56 1.32 8.85
CA ASP A 507 9.74 2.43 9.77
C ASP A 507 11.21 2.80 10.02
N LYS A 508 11.43 4.06 10.39
CA LYS A 508 12.75 4.60 10.71
C LYS A 508 13.44 3.76 11.80
N PRO A 509 14.76 3.46 11.68
CA PRO A 509 15.52 2.73 12.70
C PRO A 509 15.51 3.41 14.08
N SER A 510 15.55 2.59 15.14
CA SER A 510 15.68 3.00 16.53
C SER A 510 16.80 2.19 17.20
N PRO A 511 17.66 2.82 18.03
CA PRO A 511 18.68 2.10 18.81
C PRO A 511 18.12 1.02 19.74
N GLU A 512 16.87 1.18 20.17
CA GLU A 512 16.15 0.27 21.06
C GLU A 512 15.46 -0.89 20.31
N GLY A 513 15.62 -0.96 18.99
CA GLY A 513 15.03 -1.97 18.10
C GLY A 513 13.82 -1.45 17.32
N SER A 514 13.72 -1.88 16.06
CA SER A 514 12.60 -1.64 15.14
C SER A 514 12.20 -2.95 14.44
N PRO A 515 10.99 -3.09 13.88
CA PRO A 515 10.65 -4.26 13.07
C PRO A 515 11.63 -4.48 11.92
N GLY A 516 12.04 -3.40 11.26
CA GLY A 516 13.05 -3.43 10.20
C GLY A 516 14.39 -3.98 10.66
N SER A 517 14.82 -3.63 11.88
CA SER A 517 16.06 -4.15 12.46
C SER A 517 16.01 -5.66 12.73
N VAL A 518 14.82 -6.24 12.99
CA VAL A 518 14.66 -7.69 13.19
C VAL A 518 14.91 -8.44 11.87
N MET A 519 14.27 -8.00 10.78
CA MET A 519 14.54 -8.53 9.44
C MET A 519 16.00 -8.32 9.01
N ALA A 520 16.56 -7.14 9.27
CA ALA A 520 17.96 -6.86 8.95
C ALA A 520 18.94 -7.77 9.71
N GLN A 521 18.64 -8.13 10.96
CA GLN A 521 19.42 -9.10 11.73
C GLN A 521 19.32 -10.51 11.13
N ALA A 522 18.14 -10.92 10.64
CA ALA A 522 17.97 -12.19 9.94
C ALA A 522 18.84 -12.26 8.67
N VAL A 523 18.78 -11.21 7.83
CA VAL A 523 19.60 -11.09 6.62
C VAL A 523 21.10 -11.05 6.96
N ALA A 524 21.50 -10.34 8.03
CA ALA A 524 22.88 -10.32 8.48
C ALA A 524 23.35 -11.67 9.03
N GLN A 525 22.47 -12.44 9.67
CA GLN A 525 22.78 -13.80 10.10
C GLN A 525 22.96 -14.73 8.88
N LEU A 526 22.10 -14.60 7.87
CA LEU A 526 22.24 -15.34 6.62
C LEU A 526 23.56 -14.99 5.91
N TYR A 527 23.91 -13.70 5.81
CA TYR A 527 25.20 -13.24 5.28
C TYR A 527 26.38 -13.84 6.05
N LYS A 528 26.31 -13.91 7.39
CA LYS A 528 27.33 -14.55 8.23
C LYS A 528 27.42 -16.06 7.98
N ASN A 529 26.28 -16.75 7.82
CA ASN A 529 26.24 -18.18 7.52
C ASN A 529 26.91 -18.49 6.17
N VAL A 530 26.55 -17.73 5.13
CA VAL A 530 27.14 -17.84 3.78
C VAL A 530 28.65 -17.58 3.82
N LYS A 531 29.07 -16.54 4.57
CA LYS A 531 30.49 -16.22 4.72
C LYS A 531 31.27 -17.27 5.51
N ALA A 532 30.66 -17.85 6.54
CA ALA A 532 31.31 -18.85 7.39
C ALA A 532 31.40 -20.23 6.71
N ASN A 533 30.43 -20.56 5.85
CA ASN A 533 30.36 -21.83 5.15
C ASN A 533 29.82 -21.66 3.72
N PRO A 534 30.60 -21.04 2.79
CA PRO A 534 30.14 -20.80 1.43
C PRO A 534 29.82 -22.09 0.68
N ASP A 535 30.47 -23.20 1.05
CA ASP A 535 30.18 -24.50 0.46
C ASP A 535 28.78 -25.00 0.81
N ALA A 536 28.14 -24.57 1.91
CA ALA A 536 26.73 -24.90 2.17
C ALA A 536 25.77 -24.24 1.17
N TYR A 537 26.21 -23.17 0.50
CA TYR A 537 25.44 -22.37 -0.44
C TYR A 537 26.08 -22.47 -1.84
N PRO A 538 25.98 -23.62 -2.51
CA PRO A 538 26.77 -23.90 -3.71
C PRO A 538 26.51 -22.89 -4.85
N ARG A 539 25.25 -22.45 -5.00
CA ARG A 539 24.86 -21.40 -5.95
C ARG A 539 25.16 -19.99 -5.40
N GLY A 540 25.43 -19.85 -4.11
CA GLY A 540 25.38 -18.58 -3.40
C GLY A 540 23.99 -18.32 -2.82
N MET A 541 23.75 -17.09 -2.39
CA MET A 541 22.53 -16.64 -1.74
C MET A 541 22.09 -15.30 -2.31
N THR A 542 20.82 -15.23 -2.73
CA THR A 542 20.19 -13.98 -3.17
C THR A 542 19.13 -13.52 -2.18
N VAL A 543 19.19 -12.26 -1.75
CA VAL A 543 18.16 -11.63 -0.93
C VAL A 543 17.61 -10.44 -1.69
N ARG A 544 16.31 -10.43 -1.96
CA ARG A 544 15.60 -9.32 -2.60
C ARG A 544 14.61 -8.69 -1.65
N ILE A 545 14.73 -7.38 -1.48
CA ILE A 545 13.82 -6.58 -0.67
C ILE A 545 13.13 -5.58 -1.59
N LEU A 546 11.80 -5.64 -1.66
CA LEU A 546 10.97 -4.70 -2.40
C LEU A 546 10.17 -3.83 -1.43
N LEU A 547 10.29 -2.52 -1.58
CA LEU A 547 9.46 -1.54 -0.87
C LEU A 547 8.32 -1.07 -1.75
N GLY A 548 7.12 -1.05 -1.19
CA GLY A 548 5.91 -0.70 -1.93
C GLY A 548 5.72 0.77 -2.23
N ASN A 549 6.69 1.63 -1.88
CA ASN A 549 6.68 3.07 -2.18
C ASN A 549 5.47 3.82 -1.59
N LEU A 550 5.15 3.56 -0.31
CA LEU A 550 4.15 4.34 0.43
C LEU A 550 4.42 5.86 0.27
N PRO A 551 3.43 6.67 -0.14
CA PRO A 551 3.61 8.11 -0.26
C PRO A 551 4.03 8.75 1.08
N GLU A 552 5.30 9.10 1.20
CA GLU A 552 5.81 9.82 2.36
C GLU A 552 5.25 11.25 2.36
N MET A 553 4.21 11.50 3.18
CA MET A 553 3.69 12.86 3.39
C MET A 553 4.57 13.70 4.33
N ASP A 554 5.68 13.15 4.84
CA ASP A 554 6.65 13.89 5.64
C ASP A 554 7.61 14.70 4.75
N PHE A 555 7.18 15.91 4.38
CA PHE A 555 8.01 16.86 3.61
C PHE A 555 9.20 17.42 4.39
N SER A 556 9.33 17.09 5.69
CA SER A 556 10.36 17.61 6.59
C SER A 556 11.59 16.70 6.66
N THR A 557 11.45 15.40 6.40
CA THR A 557 12.55 14.45 6.35
C THR A 557 13.08 14.32 4.91
N PRO A 558 14.36 14.62 4.66
CA PRO A 558 14.96 14.43 3.33
C PRO A 558 15.37 12.98 3.05
N VAL A 559 14.98 12.02 3.90
CA VAL A 559 15.46 10.64 3.97
C VAL A 559 14.30 9.71 3.67
N SER A 560 14.50 8.76 2.76
CA SER A 560 13.47 7.81 2.30
C SER A 560 13.50 6.49 3.07
N GLN A 561 12.45 5.68 2.94
CA GLN A 561 12.41 4.31 3.48
C GLN A 561 13.55 3.41 2.96
N ILE A 562 14.04 3.62 1.73
CA ILE A 562 15.22 2.91 1.20
C ILE A 562 16.43 3.14 2.11
N ASP A 563 16.64 4.39 2.53
CA ASP A 563 17.76 4.77 3.38
C ASP A 563 17.64 4.12 4.78
N TYR A 564 16.42 3.83 5.24
CA TYR A 564 16.17 3.10 6.48
C TYR A 564 16.57 1.63 6.36
N VAL A 565 16.17 0.96 5.27
CA VAL A 565 16.59 -0.42 4.98
C VAL A 565 18.11 -0.53 4.89
N LEU A 566 18.76 0.35 4.12
CA LEU A 566 20.21 0.34 3.95
C LEU A 566 20.95 0.53 5.28
N ARG A 567 20.42 1.38 6.18
CA ARG A 567 20.97 1.58 7.53
C ARG A 567 20.76 0.39 8.43
N ASP A 568 19.54 -0.14 8.51
CA ASP A 568 19.25 -1.32 9.34
C ASP A 568 20.13 -2.51 8.93
N LEU A 569 20.30 -2.77 7.63
CA LEU A 569 21.17 -3.84 7.10
C LEU A 569 22.65 -3.62 7.46
N HIS A 570 23.15 -2.40 7.28
CA HIS A 570 24.52 -2.06 7.66
C HIS A 570 24.75 -2.22 9.16
N ASP A 571 23.85 -1.68 9.98
CA ASP A 571 23.96 -1.70 11.44
C ASP A 571 23.84 -3.14 11.98
N ALA A 572 23.10 -4.02 11.30
CA ALA A 572 23.03 -5.45 11.58
C ALA A 572 24.29 -6.24 11.17
N GLY A 573 25.14 -5.67 10.31
CA GLY A 573 26.44 -6.22 9.91
C GLY A 573 26.51 -6.79 8.49
N VAL A 574 25.58 -6.45 7.60
CA VAL A 574 25.76 -6.64 6.15
C VAL A 574 26.70 -5.53 5.68
N THR A 575 27.86 -5.89 5.11
CA THR A 575 28.90 -4.90 4.75
C THR A 575 28.98 -4.59 3.26
N GLU A 576 28.30 -5.36 2.42
CA GLU A 576 28.30 -5.20 0.97
C GLU A 576 27.03 -5.77 0.34
N MET A 577 26.63 -5.22 -0.81
CA MET A 577 25.48 -5.72 -1.57
C MET A 577 25.82 -6.92 -2.44
N VAL A 578 27.05 -7.03 -2.94
CA VAL A 578 27.49 -8.13 -3.80
C VAL A 578 28.87 -8.61 -3.36
N ASN A 579 29.04 -9.92 -3.19
CA ASN A 579 30.34 -10.55 -2.96
C ASN A 579 30.47 -11.82 -3.81
N GLU A 580 31.28 -11.76 -4.86
CA GLU A 580 31.50 -12.87 -5.81
C GLU A 580 32.19 -14.08 -5.17
N GLU A 581 33.11 -13.86 -4.21
CA GLU A 581 33.89 -14.93 -3.57
C GLU A 581 32.97 -15.92 -2.86
N ILE A 582 32.03 -15.41 -2.06
CA ILE A 582 31.09 -16.22 -1.28
C ILE A 582 29.75 -16.45 -2.02
N GLY A 583 29.51 -15.76 -3.15
CA GLY A 583 28.25 -15.84 -3.89
C GLY A 583 27.10 -15.11 -3.22
N TRP A 584 27.35 -13.99 -2.55
CA TRP A 584 26.31 -13.20 -1.90
C TRP A 584 25.77 -12.11 -2.83
N LYS A 585 24.44 -11.97 -2.89
CA LYS A 585 23.76 -10.94 -3.66
C LYS A 585 22.56 -10.39 -2.87
N LEU A 586 22.60 -9.11 -2.56
CA LEU A 586 21.52 -8.35 -1.94
C LEU A 586 21.01 -7.31 -2.95
N GLU A 587 19.73 -7.36 -3.27
CA GLU A 587 19.06 -6.45 -4.19
C GLU A 587 17.94 -5.71 -3.46
N LEU A 588 17.88 -4.40 -3.63
CA LEU A 588 16.85 -3.54 -3.04
C LEU A 588 16.12 -2.81 -4.16
N ALA A 589 14.80 -2.91 -4.18
CA ALA A 589 13.97 -2.22 -5.15
C ALA A 589 12.91 -1.37 -4.46
N ASN A 590 12.48 -0.31 -5.14
CA ASN A 590 11.35 0.51 -4.72
C ASN A 590 10.35 0.59 -5.87
N PHE A 591 9.11 0.25 -5.58
CA PHE A 591 8.03 0.25 -6.56
C PHE A 591 7.88 1.63 -7.22
N ASP A 592 7.83 1.72 -8.55
CA ASP A 592 7.77 3.03 -9.23
C ASP A 592 6.41 3.72 -9.04
N GLY A 593 5.38 2.94 -8.70
CA GLY A 593 4.04 3.48 -8.48
C GLY A 593 3.89 4.27 -7.18
N ALA A 594 3.59 5.56 -7.29
CA ALA A 594 3.21 6.40 -6.14
C ALA A 594 1.72 6.20 -5.77
N TRP A 595 0.89 5.99 -6.77
CA TRP A 595 -0.46 5.45 -6.63
C TRP A 595 -0.90 4.86 -7.99
N PRO A 596 -1.48 3.65 -8.01
CA PRO A 596 -1.45 2.72 -6.89
C PRO A 596 0.00 2.34 -6.53
N HIS A 597 0.28 2.28 -5.25
CA HIS A 597 1.56 1.83 -4.71
C HIS A 597 1.42 0.36 -4.32
N ALA A 598 2.52 -0.35 -4.10
CA ALA A 598 2.42 -1.76 -3.76
C ALA A 598 2.00 -1.93 -2.30
N HIS A 599 0.84 -2.55 -2.07
CA HIS A 599 0.30 -2.81 -0.74
C HIS A 599 0.45 -4.30 -0.35
N SER A 600 0.98 -5.14 -1.23
CA SER A 600 1.31 -6.54 -0.96
C SER A 600 2.41 -6.65 0.13
N LYS A 601 2.21 -7.52 1.12
CA LYS A 601 3.24 -7.88 2.11
C LYS A 601 3.37 -9.40 2.17
N PHE A 602 4.51 -9.92 1.74
CA PHE A 602 4.77 -11.35 1.80
C PHE A 602 6.27 -11.63 1.74
N VAL A 603 6.63 -12.84 2.12
CA VAL A 603 7.98 -13.40 1.94
C VAL A 603 7.89 -14.76 1.26
N VAL A 604 8.85 -15.07 0.40
CA VAL A 604 9.09 -16.39 -0.18
C VAL A 604 10.54 -16.79 0.12
N VAL A 605 10.74 -18.01 0.58
CA VAL A 605 12.07 -18.61 0.79
C VAL A 605 12.21 -19.83 -0.11
N ASP A 606 13.27 -19.83 -0.91
CA ASP A 606 13.71 -20.89 -1.82
C ASP A 606 12.64 -21.40 -2.81
N GLY A 607 11.59 -20.61 -3.09
CA GLY A 607 10.47 -21.05 -3.92
C GLY A 607 9.68 -22.22 -3.32
N LYS A 608 9.81 -22.43 -2.01
CA LYS A 608 9.28 -23.58 -1.27
C LYS A 608 8.32 -23.19 -0.15
N GLU A 609 8.61 -22.12 0.57
CA GLU A 609 7.87 -21.68 1.76
C GLU A 609 7.54 -20.19 1.62
N GLY A 610 6.38 -19.79 2.14
CA GLY A 610 5.98 -18.38 2.08
C GLY A 610 5.00 -17.96 3.17
N ILE A 611 5.00 -16.66 3.45
CA ILE A 611 4.06 -16.00 4.36
C ILE A 611 3.36 -14.87 3.61
N ALA A 612 2.03 -14.86 3.58
CA ALA A 612 1.24 -13.69 3.21
C ALA A 612 0.77 -12.95 4.47
N ALA A 613 0.91 -11.63 4.53
CA ALA A 613 0.64 -10.85 5.74
C ALA A 613 -0.16 -9.56 5.47
N GLY A 614 -0.93 -9.14 6.49
CA GLY A 614 -1.58 -7.83 6.55
C GLY A 614 -0.71 -6.73 7.17
N PHE A 615 0.29 -7.11 7.97
CA PHE A 615 1.13 -6.19 8.73
C PHE A 615 2.31 -5.63 7.94
N ASN A 616 2.68 -4.39 8.29
CA ASN A 616 3.87 -3.72 7.81
C ASN A 616 5.05 -3.89 8.77
N TYR A 617 6.25 -3.55 8.31
CA TYR A 617 7.43 -3.39 9.18
C TYR A 617 7.39 -2.04 9.90
N SER A 618 6.35 -1.87 10.72
CA SER A 618 6.03 -0.64 11.45
C SER A 618 5.88 -0.85 12.95
N TYR A 619 6.30 0.14 13.74
CA TYR A 619 6.19 0.12 15.21
C TYR A 619 4.75 -0.10 15.69
N LEU A 620 3.73 0.24 14.88
CA LEU A 620 2.33 0.06 15.23
C LEU A 620 2.02 -1.39 15.65
N HIS A 621 2.67 -2.35 14.99
CA HIS A 621 2.48 -3.79 15.18
C HIS A 621 3.29 -4.38 16.34
N LEU A 622 4.20 -3.62 16.95
CA LEU A 622 4.95 -4.08 18.12
C LEU A 622 4.10 -4.00 19.40
N PRO A 623 4.40 -4.84 20.43
CA PRO A 623 3.74 -4.77 21.72
C PRO A 623 3.81 -3.37 22.34
N LYS A 624 2.79 -2.97 23.10
CA LYS A 624 2.75 -1.64 23.76
C LYS A 624 3.90 -1.42 24.76
N ASP A 625 4.42 -2.50 25.30
CA ASP A 625 5.53 -2.55 26.25
C ASP A 625 6.89 -2.86 25.58
N HIS A 626 6.95 -2.82 24.25
CA HIS A 626 8.20 -3.02 23.50
C HIS A 626 9.28 -2.00 23.93
N PRO A 627 10.56 -2.40 24.06
CA PRO A 627 11.65 -1.54 24.56
C PRO A 627 11.82 -0.20 23.83
N SER A 628 11.44 -0.12 22.55
CA SER A 628 11.47 1.13 21.77
C SER A 628 10.51 2.22 22.28
N GLY A 629 9.49 1.87 23.07
CA GLY A 629 8.46 2.80 23.54
C GLY A 629 7.54 3.35 22.44
N LEU A 630 7.64 2.82 21.21
CA LEU A 630 6.87 3.23 20.04
C LEU A 630 5.76 2.23 19.66
N GLY A 631 5.72 1.06 20.31
CA GLY A 631 4.73 0.01 20.06
C GLY A 631 3.31 0.44 20.41
N LEU A 632 2.33 0.12 19.55
CA LEU A 632 0.91 0.41 19.79
C LEU A 632 0.05 -0.84 20.05
N GLY A 633 0.62 -2.04 19.88
CA GLY A 633 -0.09 -3.31 19.99
C GLY A 633 -1.25 -3.41 19.01
N MET A 634 -1.02 -3.01 17.75
CA MET A 634 -1.99 -3.13 16.67
C MET A 634 -2.06 -4.60 16.22
N THR A 635 -3.23 -5.21 16.36
CA THR A 635 -3.46 -6.59 15.95
C THR A 635 -3.54 -6.70 14.43
N ASP A 636 -2.81 -7.66 13.88
CA ASP A 636 -2.80 -8.00 12.44
C ASP A 636 -2.30 -9.45 12.27
N LYS A 637 -2.50 -10.08 11.11
CA LYS A 637 -2.11 -11.49 10.86
C LYS A 637 -1.45 -11.72 9.51
N GLY A 638 -0.85 -12.90 9.40
CA GLY A 638 -0.47 -13.56 8.17
C GLY A 638 -0.70 -15.07 8.27
N VAL A 639 -0.49 -15.75 7.16
CA VAL A 639 -0.57 -17.21 7.05
C VAL A 639 0.72 -17.72 6.43
N GLU A 640 1.31 -18.73 7.07
CA GLU A 640 2.53 -19.41 6.63
C GLU A 640 2.17 -20.76 5.99
N VAL A 641 2.68 -20.99 4.78
CA VAL A 641 2.43 -22.21 4.01
C VAL A 641 3.73 -22.69 3.36
N THR A 642 3.99 -23.98 3.45
CA THR A 642 5.03 -24.67 2.69
C THR A 642 4.40 -25.46 1.55
N GLY A 643 4.94 -25.36 0.34
CA GLY A 643 4.53 -26.22 -0.76
C GLY A 643 4.58 -25.60 -2.15
N PRO A 644 3.98 -26.27 -3.14
CA PRO A 644 3.86 -25.78 -4.52
C PRO A 644 3.29 -24.36 -4.67
N ILE A 645 2.47 -23.90 -3.72
CA ILE A 645 1.90 -22.55 -3.72
C ILE A 645 2.94 -21.44 -3.84
N ALA A 646 4.16 -21.66 -3.31
CA ALA A 646 5.25 -20.70 -3.34
C ALA A 646 5.61 -20.25 -4.77
N GLN A 647 5.41 -21.10 -5.79
CA GLN A 647 5.65 -20.74 -7.20
C GLN A 647 4.68 -19.64 -7.69
N SER A 648 3.42 -19.64 -7.22
CA SER A 648 2.49 -18.54 -7.54
C SER A 648 2.82 -17.26 -6.76
N MET A 649 3.38 -17.40 -5.55
CA MET A 649 3.89 -16.24 -4.79
C MET A 649 5.07 -15.58 -5.51
N MET A 650 5.98 -16.39 -6.07
CA MET A 650 7.08 -15.91 -6.91
C MET A 650 6.58 -15.18 -8.15
N ALA A 651 5.62 -15.74 -8.89
CA ALA A 651 5.04 -15.08 -10.06
C ALA A 651 4.48 -13.67 -9.73
N THR A 652 3.85 -13.54 -8.56
CA THR A 652 3.38 -12.25 -8.06
C THR A 652 4.53 -11.31 -7.69
N TYR A 653 5.58 -11.84 -7.05
CA TYR A 653 6.78 -11.07 -6.73
C TYR A 653 7.44 -10.52 -8.01
N ASP A 654 7.54 -11.33 -9.05
CA ASP A 654 8.18 -10.97 -10.32
C ASP A 654 7.45 -9.85 -11.04
N ASP A 655 6.11 -9.83 -10.97
CA ASP A 655 5.28 -8.73 -11.48
C ASP A 655 5.56 -7.43 -10.73
N LEU A 656 5.56 -7.47 -9.39
CA LEU A 656 5.89 -6.31 -8.55
C LEU A 656 7.33 -5.83 -8.78
N TRP A 657 8.28 -6.76 -8.87
CA TRP A 657 9.69 -6.49 -9.09
C TRP A 657 9.91 -5.85 -10.45
N SER A 658 9.31 -6.37 -11.52
CA SER A 658 9.38 -5.78 -12.87
C SER A 658 8.78 -4.37 -12.94
N GLY A 659 7.81 -4.08 -12.07
CA GLY A 659 7.23 -2.74 -11.87
C GLY A 659 8.05 -1.78 -11.00
N SER A 660 9.28 -2.13 -10.63
CA SER A 660 10.09 -1.41 -9.63
C SER A 660 11.43 -0.84 -10.16
N ASP A 661 11.95 0.16 -9.45
CA ASP A 661 13.30 0.67 -9.61
C ASP A 661 14.27 -0.14 -8.72
N LEU A 662 15.17 -0.90 -9.32
CA LEU A 662 16.33 -1.48 -8.64
C LEU A 662 17.31 -0.38 -8.21
N ILE A 663 17.74 -0.45 -6.95
CA ILE A 663 18.71 0.47 -6.35
C ILE A 663 20.08 -0.20 -6.32
N SER A 664 21.07 0.46 -6.93
CA SER A 664 22.48 0.02 -6.91
C SER A 664 23.34 1.10 -6.31
N CYS A 665 24.07 0.80 -5.24
CA CYS A 665 24.95 1.76 -4.55
C CYS A 665 26.43 1.38 -4.71
N SER A 666 27.24 2.32 -5.19
CA SER A 666 28.69 2.15 -5.36
C SER A 666 29.47 2.06 -4.04
N ILE A 667 28.90 2.59 -2.97
CA ILE A 667 29.39 2.47 -1.59
C ILE A 667 28.19 2.20 -0.69
N PHE A 668 28.32 1.20 0.18
CA PHE A 668 27.23 0.69 1.01
C PHE A 668 27.62 0.72 2.50
N PRO A 669 26.81 1.38 3.36
CA PRO A 669 25.75 2.32 3.03
C PRO A 669 26.37 3.66 2.56
N PRO A 670 25.60 4.51 1.87
CA PRO A 670 26.04 5.88 1.60
C PRO A 670 26.20 6.66 2.92
N PRO A 671 27.30 7.41 3.12
CA PRO A 671 27.64 8.06 4.38
C PRO A 671 26.78 9.30 4.67
N LEU A 672 26.05 9.82 3.67
CA LEU A 672 25.15 10.96 3.81
C LEU A 672 23.88 10.72 3.00
N SER A 673 22.79 10.30 3.67
CA SER A 673 21.53 9.96 3.00
C SER A 673 20.95 11.07 2.11
N VAL A 674 21.16 12.33 2.51
CA VAL A 674 20.71 13.50 1.73
C VAL A 674 21.42 13.66 0.38
N LEU A 675 22.49 12.90 0.14
CA LEU A 675 23.29 12.90 -1.08
C LEU A 675 23.28 11.53 -1.78
N ASP A 676 22.32 10.64 -1.49
CA ASP A 676 22.31 9.28 -2.03
C ASP A 676 22.28 9.22 -3.55
N PHE A 677 21.73 10.23 -4.21
CA PHE A 677 21.80 10.37 -5.67
C PHE A 677 23.23 10.47 -6.25
N ILE A 678 24.25 10.74 -5.42
CA ILE A 678 25.67 10.73 -5.82
C ILE A 678 26.23 9.29 -5.80
N TRP A 679 25.69 8.41 -4.95
CA TRP A 679 26.30 7.13 -4.57
C TRP A 679 25.49 5.95 -5.11
N CYS A 680 24.18 6.16 -5.30
CA CYS A 680 23.23 5.16 -5.75
C CYS A 680 22.58 5.58 -7.07
N SER A 681 22.37 4.60 -7.94
CA SER A 681 21.66 4.72 -9.21
C SER A 681 20.39 3.87 -9.20
N LYS A 682 19.42 4.28 -10.01
CA LYS A 682 18.19 3.53 -10.27
C LYS A 682 18.25 2.89 -11.66
N SER A 683 17.80 1.65 -11.76
CA SER A 683 17.56 0.95 -13.03
C SER A 683 16.27 0.17 -12.94
N THR A 684 15.68 -0.21 -14.08
CA THR A 684 14.53 -1.13 -14.06
C THR A 684 14.96 -2.46 -13.46
N ALA A 685 14.17 -2.95 -12.51
CA ALA A 685 14.38 -4.26 -11.91
C ALA A 685 13.97 -5.38 -12.90
N VAL A 686 14.74 -6.47 -12.90
CA VAL A 686 14.49 -7.66 -13.72
C VAL A 686 14.49 -8.87 -12.81
N ALA A 687 13.42 -9.65 -12.85
CA ALA A 687 13.31 -10.88 -12.07
C ALA A 687 14.24 -11.95 -12.67
N THR A 688 15.06 -12.56 -11.83
CA THR A 688 15.98 -13.65 -12.19
C THR A 688 16.07 -14.58 -11.00
N HIS A 689 16.09 -15.90 -11.22
CA HIS A 689 16.02 -16.87 -10.14
C HIS A 689 17.06 -17.98 -10.35
N PRO A 690 17.65 -18.50 -9.27
CA PRO A 690 18.33 -19.79 -9.30
C PRO A 690 17.39 -20.89 -9.85
N PRO A 691 17.86 -21.80 -10.72
CA PRO A 691 17.02 -22.87 -11.24
C PRO A 691 16.40 -23.77 -10.16
N GLU A 692 17.04 -23.89 -9.00
CA GLU A 692 16.55 -24.69 -7.87
C GLU A 692 15.23 -24.19 -7.31
N VAL A 693 15.00 -22.87 -7.30
CA VAL A 693 13.78 -22.28 -6.74
C VAL A 693 12.62 -22.30 -7.73
N LEU A 694 12.86 -22.70 -8.99
CA LEU A 694 11.85 -22.79 -10.05
C LEU A 694 11.24 -24.19 -10.12
N ARG A 695 11.02 -24.82 -8.96
CA ARG A 695 10.48 -26.17 -8.83
C ARG A 695 9.27 -26.15 -7.92
N PHE A 696 8.30 -27.03 -8.18
CA PHE A 696 7.31 -27.37 -7.17
C PHE A 696 7.97 -28.17 -6.06
N TYR A 697 7.68 -27.81 -4.81
CA TYR A 697 8.11 -28.55 -3.62
C TYR A 697 6.91 -29.18 -2.92
N PRO A 698 6.31 -30.26 -3.45
CA PRO A 698 5.26 -30.99 -2.75
C PRO A 698 5.65 -31.35 -1.32
N VAL A 699 4.71 -31.25 -0.39
CA VAL A 699 4.93 -31.72 0.98
C VAL A 699 4.34 -33.12 1.09
N GLU A 700 5.19 -34.11 1.34
CA GLU A 700 4.77 -35.51 1.45
C GLU A 700 3.69 -35.69 2.54
N GLY A 701 2.58 -36.32 2.16
CA GLY A 701 1.46 -36.61 3.07
C GLY A 701 0.63 -35.39 3.47
N ALA A 702 0.87 -34.21 2.89
CA ALA A 702 0.10 -33.01 3.19
C ALA A 702 -1.17 -32.89 2.33
N ASP A 703 -2.27 -32.47 2.96
CA ASP A 703 -3.61 -32.37 2.40
C ASP A 703 -4.18 -30.94 2.40
N THR A 704 -3.37 -29.93 2.75
CA THR A 704 -3.79 -28.54 2.73
C THR A 704 -4.04 -28.09 1.29
N HIS A 705 -5.24 -27.55 1.01
CA HIS A 705 -5.44 -26.75 -0.20
C HIS A 705 -5.19 -25.27 0.10
N ALA A 706 -4.46 -24.61 -0.80
CA ALA A 706 -4.17 -23.19 -0.67
C ALA A 706 -4.08 -22.50 -2.04
N PHE A 707 -4.61 -21.29 -2.15
CA PHE A 707 -4.56 -20.45 -3.35
C PHE A 707 -3.85 -19.15 -3.04
N THR A 708 -2.95 -18.70 -3.92
CA THR A 708 -2.52 -17.30 -3.95
C THR A 708 -3.56 -16.48 -4.69
N LEU A 709 -3.97 -15.35 -4.13
CA LEU A 709 -4.92 -14.43 -4.74
C LEU A 709 -4.24 -13.07 -4.88
N THR A 710 -3.95 -12.69 -6.12
CA THR A 710 -3.24 -11.43 -6.41
C THR A 710 -4.18 -10.41 -7.01
N HIS A 711 -4.02 -9.17 -6.57
CA HIS A 711 -4.72 -8.03 -7.15
C HIS A 711 -3.73 -6.93 -7.54
N THR A 712 -3.90 -6.43 -8.75
CA THR A 712 -3.23 -5.24 -9.26
C THR A 712 -4.21 -4.47 -10.13
N SER A 713 -3.86 -3.23 -10.49
CA SER A 713 -4.69 -2.43 -11.41
C SER A 713 -4.93 -3.06 -12.79
N ALA A 714 -4.13 -4.07 -13.18
CA ALA A 714 -4.24 -4.81 -14.45
C ALA A 714 -4.63 -6.29 -14.27
N PHE A 715 -4.59 -6.82 -13.04
CA PHE A 715 -4.79 -8.23 -12.72
C PHE A 715 -5.75 -8.36 -11.52
N LEU A 716 -7.01 -8.71 -11.75
CA LEU A 716 -8.08 -8.68 -10.74
C LEU A 716 -8.47 -10.08 -10.22
N GLU A 717 -7.53 -11.03 -10.19
CA GLU A 717 -7.79 -12.43 -9.78
C GLU A 717 -8.34 -12.49 -8.35
N SER A 718 -7.72 -11.77 -7.42
CA SER A 718 -8.17 -11.74 -6.01
C SER A 718 -9.58 -11.16 -5.86
N ASP A 719 -9.90 -10.07 -6.58
CA ASP A 719 -11.24 -9.46 -6.50
C ASP A 719 -12.29 -10.49 -6.92
N GLU A 720 -12.12 -11.10 -8.09
CA GLU A 720 -13.09 -12.05 -8.61
C GLU A 720 -13.17 -13.33 -7.77
N ALA A 721 -12.05 -13.81 -7.24
CA ALA A 721 -12.00 -15.01 -6.41
C ALA A 721 -12.67 -14.78 -5.05
N ILE A 722 -12.41 -13.65 -4.39
CA ILE A 722 -13.07 -13.30 -3.13
C ILE A 722 -14.56 -13.09 -3.36
N LEU A 723 -14.98 -12.41 -4.44
CA LEU A 723 -16.40 -12.25 -4.75
C LEU A 723 -17.08 -13.60 -4.96
N ALA A 724 -16.47 -14.50 -5.74
CA ALA A 724 -17.00 -15.84 -5.96
C ALA A 724 -17.08 -16.66 -4.66
N ALA A 725 -16.09 -16.52 -3.76
CA ALA A 725 -16.11 -17.18 -2.47
C ALA A 725 -17.23 -16.64 -1.57
N LEU A 726 -17.39 -15.31 -1.49
CA LEU A 726 -18.44 -14.66 -0.68
C LEU A 726 -19.85 -15.03 -1.14
N THR A 727 -20.12 -15.04 -2.45
CA THR A 727 -21.44 -15.41 -2.98
C THR A 727 -21.72 -16.90 -2.94
N SER A 728 -20.69 -17.73 -2.77
CA SER A 728 -20.83 -19.18 -2.56
C SER A 728 -21.11 -19.56 -1.10
N ALA A 729 -21.10 -18.60 -0.18
CA ALA A 729 -21.38 -18.86 1.23
C ALA A 729 -22.82 -19.36 1.44
N GLU A 730 -22.98 -20.35 2.31
CA GLU A 730 -24.25 -20.99 2.65
C GLU A 730 -24.67 -20.75 4.11
N GLU A 731 -23.73 -20.50 5.03
CA GLU A 731 -24.02 -20.40 6.47
C GLU A 731 -23.52 -19.09 7.11
N THR A 732 -22.22 -18.85 7.07
CA THR A 732 -21.58 -17.79 7.88
C THR A 732 -20.40 -17.14 7.16
N ILE A 733 -20.25 -15.83 7.34
CA ILE A 733 -19.05 -15.08 6.95
C ILE A 733 -18.57 -14.29 8.16
N ASP A 734 -17.34 -14.56 8.60
CA ASP A 734 -16.67 -13.83 9.68
C ASP A 734 -15.58 -12.93 9.08
N LEU A 735 -15.83 -11.61 9.10
CA LEU A 735 -14.93 -10.57 8.61
C LEU A 735 -14.13 -9.96 9.76
N TYR A 736 -12.82 -9.82 9.56
CA TYR A 736 -11.91 -9.15 10.48
C TYR A 736 -11.10 -8.12 9.66
N GLU A 737 -11.63 -6.90 9.57
CA GLU A 737 -11.25 -5.92 8.55
C GLU A 737 -10.98 -4.53 9.12
N VAL A 738 -9.79 -3.98 8.87
CA VAL A 738 -9.45 -2.62 9.30
C VAL A 738 -10.39 -1.57 8.71
N ASN A 739 -10.82 -1.77 7.47
CA ASN A 739 -11.67 -0.85 6.75
C ASN A 739 -12.82 -1.64 6.09
N PHE A 740 -14.03 -1.09 6.21
CA PHE A 740 -15.28 -1.54 5.64
C PHE A 740 -16.00 -0.30 5.10
N SER A 741 -15.57 0.16 3.92
CA SER A 741 -15.87 1.51 3.45
C SER A 741 -16.49 1.59 2.05
N LEU A 742 -17.31 2.63 1.86
CA LEU A 742 -17.79 3.06 0.54
C LEU A 742 -16.69 3.83 -0.23
N ASP A 743 -16.93 4.13 -1.50
CA ASP A 743 -16.05 4.98 -2.31
C ASP A 743 -15.76 6.35 -1.65
N THR A 744 -14.55 6.88 -1.85
CA THR A 744 -14.10 8.24 -1.47
C THR A 744 -15.12 9.35 -1.65
N VAL A 745 -15.92 9.32 -2.72
CA VAL A 745 -16.93 10.35 -2.99
C VAL A 745 -17.91 10.45 -1.82
N CYS A 746 -18.22 9.32 -1.18
CA CYS A 746 -19.09 9.27 -0.01
C CYS A 746 -18.47 9.93 1.23
N LEU A 747 -17.14 9.83 1.41
CA LEU A 747 -16.45 10.40 2.57
C LEU A 747 -16.45 11.93 2.57
N GLY A 748 -16.23 12.53 1.39
CA GLY A 748 -16.33 13.98 1.23
C GLY A 748 -17.78 14.50 1.30
N ALA A 749 -18.73 13.68 0.85
CA ALA A 749 -20.14 14.04 0.77
C ALA A 749 -20.92 13.81 2.07
N LEU A 750 -20.37 13.18 3.10
CA LEU A 750 -21.03 12.97 4.40
C LEU A 750 -21.35 14.25 5.18
N LEU A 751 -20.67 15.36 4.88
CA LEU A 751 -21.10 16.70 5.33
C LEU A 751 -22.44 17.13 4.69
N LEU A 752 -22.93 16.39 3.69
CA LEU A 752 -24.15 16.59 2.92
C LEU A 752 -24.92 15.25 2.88
N THR A 753 -25.58 14.92 3.99
CA THR A 753 -26.17 13.62 4.39
C THR A 753 -26.98 12.81 3.36
N ASP A 754 -27.35 13.35 2.20
CA ASP A 754 -28.21 12.66 1.21
C ASP A 754 -27.45 12.11 -0.02
N PHE A 755 -26.19 12.51 -0.23
CA PHE A 755 -25.46 12.16 -1.46
C PHE A 755 -24.94 10.72 -1.50
N CYS A 756 -24.68 10.09 -0.36
CA CYS A 756 -24.05 8.76 -0.27
C CYS A 756 -25.04 7.60 -0.30
N SER A 757 -26.25 7.81 -0.84
CA SER A 757 -27.35 6.84 -0.80
C SER A 757 -27.53 6.06 -2.10
N THR A 758 -26.67 6.28 -3.09
CA THR A 758 -26.74 5.63 -4.41
C THR A 758 -26.00 4.29 -4.40
N GLU A 759 -26.64 3.26 -4.96
CA GLU A 759 -26.07 1.91 -5.14
C GLU A 759 -24.73 1.93 -5.90
N GLU A 760 -24.51 2.92 -6.78
CA GLU A 760 -23.30 3.06 -7.59
C GLU A 760 -21.99 3.35 -6.81
N LEU A 761 -22.05 3.60 -5.49
CA LEU A 761 -20.89 3.99 -4.68
C LEU A 761 -20.42 2.90 -3.70
N ALA A 762 -21.06 1.74 -3.70
CA ALA A 762 -20.63 0.58 -2.91
C ALA A 762 -19.62 -0.26 -3.72
N PRO A 763 -18.46 -0.63 -3.15
CA PRO A 763 -17.53 -1.51 -3.83
C PRO A 763 -18.12 -2.91 -4.06
N PRO A 764 -17.61 -3.68 -5.04
CA PRO A 764 -18.16 -5.00 -5.40
C PRO A 764 -18.34 -5.97 -4.23
N TYR A 765 -17.41 -5.99 -3.27
CA TYR A 765 -17.51 -6.89 -2.12
C TYR A 765 -18.75 -6.62 -1.25
N MET A 766 -19.20 -5.36 -1.16
CA MET A 766 -20.42 -5.03 -0.42
C MET A 766 -21.65 -5.61 -1.10
N HIS A 767 -21.68 -5.61 -2.43
CA HIS A 767 -22.76 -6.26 -3.19
C HIS A 767 -22.74 -7.77 -3.00
N ALA A 768 -21.57 -8.41 -3.05
CA ALA A 768 -21.44 -9.85 -2.79
C ALA A 768 -21.92 -10.25 -1.37
N LEU A 769 -21.62 -9.43 -0.36
CA LEU A 769 -22.13 -9.64 1.00
C LEU A 769 -23.65 -9.50 1.08
N VAL A 770 -24.24 -8.48 0.42
CA VAL A 770 -25.69 -8.33 0.34
C VAL A 770 -26.33 -9.54 -0.36
N GLU A 771 -25.75 -9.99 -1.47
CA GLU A 771 -26.20 -11.17 -2.22
C GLU A 771 -26.20 -12.41 -1.32
N ALA A 772 -25.08 -12.72 -0.64
CA ALA A 772 -24.99 -13.84 0.29
C ALA A 772 -26.06 -13.77 1.40
N MET A 773 -26.27 -12.60 2.01
CA MET A 773 -27.26 -12.43 3.08
C MET A 773 -28.71 -12.50 2.58
N VAL A 774 -28.99 -12.04 1.36
CA VAL A 774 -30.35 -11.94 0.81
C VAL A 774 -30.76 -13.23 0.12
N GLU A 775 -29.90 -13.79 -0.71
CA GLU A 775 -30.18 -14.95 -1.56
C GLU A 775 -29.95 -16.27 -0.82
N ASN A 776 -28.86 -16.36 -0.04
CA ASN A 776 -28.48 -17.60 0.67
C ASN A 776 -28.80 -17.59 2.16
N ASP A 777 -29.32 -16.48 2.70
CA ASP A 777 -29.64 -16.30 4.13
C ASP A 777 -28.42 -16.42 5.07
N VAL A 778 -27.22 -16.13 4.56
CA VAL A 778 -25.96 -16.19 5.29
C VAL A 778 -25.92 -15.18 6.43
N LYS A 779 -25.30 -15.57 7.56
CA LYS A 779 -24.99 -14.67 8.69
C LYS A 779 -23.60 -14.07 8.53
N VAL A 780 -23.53 -12.74 8.41
CA VAL A 780 -22.28 -12.00 8.35
C VAL A 780 -21.98 -11.37 9.72
N ARG A 781 -20.83 -11.71 10.29
CA ARG A 781 -20.26 -11.07 11.48
C ARG A 781 -19.02 -10.28 11.10
N ALA A 782 -18.95 -9.01 11.48
CA ALA A 782 -17.82 -8.16 11.11
C ALA A 782 -17.21 -7.47 12.32
N LEU A 783 -15.92 -7.69 12.56
CA LEU A 783 -15.12 -6.97 13.54
C LEU A 783 -14.28 -5.94 12.78
N VAL A 784 -14.42 -4.65 13.14
CA VAL A 784 -13.82 -3.53 12.41
C VAL A 784 -13.07 -2.54 13.31
N GLU A 785 -12.08 -1.82 12.77
CA GLU A 785 -11.29 -0.84 13.54
C GLU A 785 -12.14 0.39 13.91
N LYS A 786 -12.00 0.88 15.16
CA LYS A 786 -12.87 1.94 15.69
C LYS A 786 -12.32 3.35 15.62
N THR A 787 -11.01 3.50 15.46
CA THR A 787 -10.34 4.79 15.66
C THR A 787 -10.04 5.53 14.36
N ALA A 788 -9.84 6.84 14.48
CA ALA A 788 -9.38 7.73 13.41
C ALA A 788 -10.23 7.61 12.12
N MET A 789 -9.57 7.67 10.96
CA MET A 789 -10.24 7.62 9.65
C MET A 789 -10.94 6.28 9.43
N ASN A 790 -10.32 5.17 9.81
CA ASN A 790 -10.87 3.83 9.62
C ASN A 790 -12.21 3.70 10.36
N GLY A 791 -12.28 4.14 11.62
CA GLY A 791 -13.53 4.15 12.37
C GLY A 791 -14.64 4.98 11.71
N PHE A 792 -14.30 6.15 11.14
CA PHE A 792 -15.26 7.00 10.44
C PHE A 792 -15.78 6.35 9.14
N GLU A 793 -14.89 5.77 8.36
CA GLU A 793 -15.19 5.04 7.14
C GLU A 793 -16.07 3.81 7.42
N ASN A 794 -15.72 3.05 8.45
CA ASN A 794 -16.45 1.86 8.90
C ASN A 794 -17.90 2.20 9.28
N ARG A 795 -18.10 3.28 10.06
CA ARG A 795 -19.46 3.76 10.42
C ARG A 795 -20.30 4.10 9.19
N THR A 796 -19.66 4.61 8.15
CA THR A 796 -20.33 4.95 6.88
C THR A 796 -20.77 3.69 6.13
N GLY A 797 -19.85 2.74 5.94
CA GLY A 797 -20.14 1.46 5.31
C GLY A 797 -21.23 0.69 6.06
N ILE A 798 -21.17 0.66 7.40
CA ILE A 798 -22.17 0.03 8.26
C ILE A 798 -23.57 0.63 8.04
N ARG A 799 -23.70 1.96 8.02
CA ARG A 799 -25.00 2.62 7.79
C ARG A 799 -25.58 2.28 6.43
N TRP A 800 -24.74 2.24 5.41
CA TRP A 800 -25.17 1.86 4.07
C TRP A 800 -25.65 0.41 4.06
N MET A 801 -24.87 -0.52 4.61
CA MET A 801 -25.21 -1.94 4.65
C MET A 801 -26.53 -2.20 5.40
N GLN A 802 -26.70 -1.59 6.58
CA GLN A 802 -27.94 -1.70 7.35
C GLN A 802 -29.15 -1.15 6.58
N LYS A 803 -28.99 -0.01 5.88
CA LYS A 803 -30.06 0.56 5.06
C LYS A 803 -30.38 -0.30 3.85
N GLU A 804 -29.36 -0.91 3.24
CA GLU A 804 -29.52 -1.77 2.08
C GLU A 804 -30.28 -3.05 2.46
N LEU A 805 -29.85 -3.74 3.52
CA LEU A 805 -30.51 -4.94 4.04
C LEU A 805 -31.94 -4.69 4.53
N ALA A 806 -32.22 -3.48 5.04
CA ALA A 806 -33.57 -3.08 5.43
C ALA A 806 -34.57 -3.04 4.26
N LYS A 807 -34.11 -2.88 3.01
CA LYS A 807 -34.99 -3.01 1.84
C LYS A 807 -35.52 -4.44 1.68
N TYR A 808 -34.81 -5.43 2.22
CA TYR A 808 -35.09 -6.86 2.08
C TYR A 808 -35.59 -7.51 3.38
N GLY A 809 -35.58 -6.78 4.51
CA GLY A 809 -35.92 -7.34 5.82
C GLY A 809 -34.87 -8.35 6.32
N LYS A 810 -33.59 -8.11 5.99
CA LYS A 810 -32.44 -8.98 6.25
C LYS A 810 -31.42 -8.35 7.21
N GLU A 811 -31.80 -7.34 7.97
CA GLU A 811 -30.89 -6.65 8.90
C GLU A 811 -30.32 -7.60 9.96
N ASP A 812 -31.10 -8.60 10.39
CA ASP A 812 -30.69 -9.61 11.36
C ASP A 812 -29.61 -10.58 10.83
N ASN A 813 -29.26 -10.50 9.54
CA ASN A 813 -28.17 -11.26 8.94
C ASN A 813 -26.82 -10.54 9.06
N PHE A 814 -26.78 -9.29 9.55
CA PHE A 814 -25.55 -8.51 9.67
C PHE A 814 -25.29 -8.06 11.11
N GLU A 815 -24.31 -8.68 11.76
CA GLU A 815 -23.82 -8.27 13.08
C GLU A 815 -22.44 -7.61 12.94
N ILE A 816 -22.24 -6.45 13.57
CA ILE A 816 -20.97 -5.74 13.50
C ILE A 816 -20.54 -5.20 14.86
N LYS A 817 -19.26 -5.39 15.16
CA LYS A 817 -18.59 -4.88 16.35
C LYS A 817 -17.35 -4.10 15.97
N PHE A 818 -17.02 -3.12 16.80
CA PHE A 818 -15.77 -2.40 16.78
C PHE A 818 -14.74 -3.08 17.67
N SER A 819 -13.50 -3.19 17.22
CA SER A 819 -12.39 -3.73 18.01
C SER A 819 -12.21 -2.97 19.34
N GLU A 820 -11.88 -3.70 20.42
CA GLU A 820 -11.53 -3.06 21.69
C GLU A 820 -10.17 -2.34 21.59
N GLY A 821 -9.22 -2.96 20.91
CA GLY A 821 -7.86 -2.47 20.68
C GLY A 821 -7.65 -1.86 19.29
N LYS A 822 -6.39 -1.52 18.98
CA LYS A 822 -5.98 -1.14 17.62
C LYS A 822 -5.90 -2.40 16.77
N MET A 823 -6.40 -2.30 15.54
CA MET A 823 -6.55 -3.43 14.64
C MET A 823 -6.23 -2.99 13.23
N HIS A 824 -5.56 -3.86 12.48
CA HIS A 824 -5.19 -3.66 11.10
C HIS A 824 -5.36 -4.94 10.25
N ASP A 825 -6.16 -5.89 10.72
CA ASP A 825 -6.43 -7.14 10.01
C ASP A 825 -7.11 -6.96 8.65
N LYS A 826 -6.85 -7.91 7.74
CA LYS A 826 -7.60 -8.15 6.49
C LYS A 826 -7.79 -9.64 6.31
N SER A 827 -8.91 -10.16 6.80
CA SER A 827 -9.16 -11.60 6.79
C SER A 827 -10.65 -11.91 6.81
N VAL A 828 -11.00 -12.97 6.10
CA VAL A 828 -12.36 -13.48 6.01
C VAL A 828 -12.37 -15.00 6.15
N LEU A 829 -13.26 -15.50 7.01
CA LEU A 829 -13.59 -16.93 7.09
C LEU A 829 -15.01 -17.13 6.55
N ILE A 830 -15.17 -18.08 5.64
CA ILE A 830 -16.43 -18.41 4.98
C ILE A 830 -16.80 -19.85 5.33
N ASP A 831 -18.00 -20.04 5.89
CA ASP A 831 -18.63 -21.31 6.28
C ASP A 831 -17.80 -22.23 7.20
N ASN A 832 -16.75 -21.70 7.84
CA ASN A 832 -15.73 -22.52 8.51
C ASN A 832 -15.04 -23.52 7.56
N GLU A 833 -14.98 -23.20 6.27
CA GLU A 833 -14.45 -24.05 5.20
C GLU A 833 -13.34 -23.38 4.40
N LEU A 834 -13.34 -22.04 4.29
CA LEU A 834 -12.29 -21.31 3.58
C LEU A 834 -11.88 -20.06 4.36
N LEU A 835 -10.60 -19.96 4.70
CA LEU A 835 -9.98 -18.80 5.32
C LEU A 835 -9.15 -18.05 4.29
N ILE A 836 -9.33 -16.73 4.18
CA ILE A 836 -8.52 -15.84 3.36
C ILE A 836 -7.81 -14.85 4.28
N VAL A 837 -6.48 -14.74 4.16
CA VAL A 837 -5.63 -13.82 4.93
C VAL A 837 -4.62 -13.16 4.01
N GLY A 838 -4.42 -11.85 4.15
CA GLY A 838 -3.44 -11.13 3.36
C GLY A 838 -3.47 -9.63 3.57
N SER A 839 -3.23 -8.89 2.49
CA SER A 839 -3.14 -7.44 2.51
C SER A 839 -4.39 -6.70 2.05
N GLN A 840 -5.34 -7.39 1.38
CA GLN A 840 -6.46 -6.76 0.69
C GLN A 840 -7.54 -6.26 1.65
N ASN A 841 -7.63 -4.94 1.81
CA ASN A 841 -8.64 -4.32 2.65
C ASN A 841 -10.04 -4.41 2.01
N PHE A 842 -11.09 -4.47 2.83
CA PHE A 842 -12.47 -4.22 2.39
C PHE A 842 -12.72 -2.70 2.27
N HIS A 843 -11.88 -2.03 1.49
CA HIS A 843 -11.81 -0.59 1.31
C HIS A 843 -11.75 -0.26 -0.18
N TRP A 844 -12.44 0.78 -0.64
CA TRP A 844 -12.51 1.14 -2.08
C TRP A 844 -11.16 1.20 -2.79
N SER A 845 -10.06 1.51 -2.11
CA SER A 845 -8.73 1.61 -2.72
C SER A 845 -8.11 0.26 -3.08
N ALA A 846 -8.66 -0.84 -2.60
CA ALA A 846 -8.13 -2.20 -2.77
C ALA A 846 -8.99 -3.04 -3.73
N TRP A 847 -9.91 -2.41 -4.48
CA TRP A 847 -10.86 -3.07 -5.37
C TRP A 847 -10.95 -2.31 -6.71
N GLY A 848 -11.12 -3.05 -7.80
CA GLY A 848 -11.29 -2.48 -9.15
C GLY A 848 -10.00 -1.91 -9.73
N SER A 849 -10.09 -0.82 -10.52
CA SER A 849 -8.91 -0.18 -11.12
C SER A 849 -9.15 1.32 -11.36
N PRO A 850 -8.23 2.22 -10.97
CA PRO A 850 -6.93 1.97 -10.35
C PRO A 850 -7.04 1.75 -8.83
N SER A 851 -6.26 0.82 -8.30
CA SER A 851 -6.31 0.34 -6.92
C SER A 851 -4.95 -0.18 -6.49
N LEU A 852 -4.69 -0.17 -5.17
CA LEU A 852 -3.47 -0.69 -4.53
C LEU A 852 -3.15 -2.11 -5.03
N THR A 853 -1.88 -2.50 -5.08
CA THR A 853 -1.58 -3.93 -5.31
C THR A 853 -1.80 -4.71 -4.02
N GLU A 854 -2.50 -5.83 -4.08
CA GLU A 854 -2.84 -6.62 -2.90
C GLU A 854 -2.47 -8.08 -3.13
N PHE A 855 -2.24 -8.81 -2.03
CA PHE A 855 -1.89 -10.22 -2.06
C PHE A 855 -2.51 -10.95 -0.88
N ASN A 856 -3.16 -12.08 -1.15
CA ASN A 856 -3.76 -12.93 -0.12
C ASN A 856 -3.43 -14.40 -0.37
N ILE A 857 -3.52 -15.20 0.68
CA ILE A 857 -3.60 -16.65 0.60
C ILE A 857 -4.99 -17.06 1.10
N ALA A 858 -5.67 -17.91 0.32
CA ALA A 858 -6.88 -18.60 0.74
C ALA A 858 -6.54 -20.07 1.04
N THR A 859 -7.03 -20.63 2.14
CA THR A 859 -6.80 -22.03 2.51
C THR A 859 -8.00 -22.65 3.19
N ASP A 860 -8.22 -23.94 2.96
CA ASP A 860 -9.25 -24.77 3.62
C ASP A 860 -8.66 -25.63 4.75
N ASP A 861 -7.42 -25.37 5.16
CA ASP A 861 -6.75 -26.15 6.19
C ASP A 861 -7.53 -26.12 7.52
N PRO A 862 -7.90 -27.28 8.08
CA PRO A 862 -8.66 -27.33 9.33
C PRO A 862 -7.95 -26.69 10.52
N LEU A 863 -6.62 -26.75 10.60
CA LEU A 863 -5.84 -26.12 11.67
C LEU A 863 -5.83 -24.59 11.51
N ALA A 864 -5.62 -24.09 10.29
CA ALA A 864 -5.68 -22.65 10.02
C ALA A 864 -7.05 -22.06 10.40
N ILE A 865 -8.12 -22.75 10.02
CA ILE A 865 -9.49 -22.36 10.37
C ILE A 865 -9.71 -22.41 11.88
N ALA A 866 -9.24 -23.46 12.56
CA ALA A 866 -9.37 -23.60 14.00
C ALA A 866 -8.64 -22.48 14.76
N GLU A 867 -7.39 -22.18 14.39
CA GLU A 867 -6.59 -21.09 14.97
C GLU A 867 -7.27 -19.73 14.76
N PHE A 868 -7.70 -19.44 13.53
CA PHE A 868 -8.38 -18.18 13.21
C PHE A 868 -9.66 -18.02 14.04
N ARG A 869 -10.51 -19.04 14.07
CA ARG A 869 -11.77 -19.00 14.84
C ARG A 869 -11.53 -18.77 16.32
N GLN A 870 -10.51 -19.39 16.87
CA GLN A 870 -10.17 -19.24 18.28
C GLN A 870 -9.83 -17.79 18.61
N GLU A 871 -9.02 -17.13 17.78
CA GLU A 871 -8.68 -15.71 17.93
C GLU A 871 -9.88 -14.81 17.63
N TYR A 872 -10.63 -15.07 16.54
CA TYR A 872 -11.79 -14.29 16.15
C TYR A 872 -12.84 -14.26 17.26
N GLU A 873 -13.22 -15.42 17.80
CA GLU A 873 -14.20 -15.51 18.89
C GLU A 873 -13.74 -14.81 20.16
N PHE A 874 -12.44 -14.88 20.47
CA PHE A 874 -11.87 -14.16 21.59
C PHE A 874 -12.02 -12.65 21.42
N GLN A 875 -11.69 -12.12 20.24
CA GLN A 875 -11.81 -10.69 19.94
C GLN A 875 -13.28 -10.24 19.81
N TRP A 876 -14.13 -11.09 19.23
CA TRP A 876 -15.57 -10.85 19.08
C TRP A 876 -16.27 -10.65 20.42
N GLN A 877 -15.89 -11.42 21.45
CA GLN A 877 -16.43 -11.28 22.81
C GLN A 877 -16.05 -9.95 23.47
N LYS A 878 -14.92 -9.36 23.06
CA LYS A 878 -14.40 -8.08 23.57
C LYS A 878 -14.84 -6.88 22.72
N GLY A 879 -15.29 -7.14 21.50
CA GLY A 879 -15.76 -6.13 20.57
C GLY A 879 -16.95 -5.35 21.09
N ILE A 880 -17.01 -4.06 20.74
CA ILE A 880 -18.06 -3.13 21.13
C ILE A 880 -19.15 -3.16 20.05
N PRO A 881 -20.41 -3.48 20.36
CA PRO A 881 -21.50 -3.46 19.38
C PRO A 881 -21.58 -2.12 18.65
N ALA A 882 -21.69 -2.14 17.32
CA ALA A 882 -21.69 -0.90 16.54
C ALA A 882 -22.81 0.06 16.95
N GLN A 883 -23.96 -0.46 17.38
CA GLN A 883 -25.11 0.33 17.83
C GLN A 883 -24.75 1.26 19.01
N GLU A 884 -23.84 0.84 19.90
CA GLU A 884 -23.43 1.65 21.05
C GLU A 884 -22.65 2.89 20.61
N LEU A 885 -21.74 2.74 19.64
CA LEU A 885 -20.93 3.84 19.13
C LEU A 885 -21.66 4.68 18.06
N MET A 886 -22.72 4.15 17.46
CA MET A 886 -23.51 4.85 16.44
C MET A 886 -24.58 5.77 17.03
N LEU A 887 -24.94 5.60 18.30
CA LEU A 887 -25.94 6.38 19.03
C LEU A 887 -25.37 7.57 19.81
N GLU A 888 -24.04 7.68 19.95
CA GLU A 888 -23.38 8.88 20.46
C GLU A 888 -23.59 10.03 19.45
N LYS A 889 -24.63 10.83 19.71
CA LYS A 889 -25.06 11.99 18.91
C LYS A 889 -24.20 13.22 19.14
#